data_AF-A0A3D2U018-F1
#
_entry.id   AF-A0A3D2U018-F1
#
_cell.length_a   1.000
_cell.length_b   1.000
_cell.length_c   1.000
_cell.angle_alpha   90.00
_cell.angle_beta   90.00
_cell.angle_gamma   90.00
#
_symmetry.space_group_name_H-M   'P 1'
#
loop_
_entity.id
_entity.type
_entity.pdbx_description
1 polymer ?
#
loop_
_entity_poly.entity_id
_entity_poly.type
_entity_poly.pdbx_seq_one_letter_code
_entity_poly.pdbx_strand_id
1 'polypeptide(L)'
;MDGYFIDTVPRCGYRGVTGKADCSRRGRLVSPGELEMQSRLQSRGPWNGRSGWVLAIAIGLLVSPLGAQETSEAAPEGQFLKKVFKDGQGAHKYQVFLPAGYDAQKRYPTILYLHGSDECGRDGVKQVEIGLGPLVRARADKFPFIVVFPQCETVQGRRYLERWLAGSPDATRALEILERVEQDYSVDRDREIVTGWSMGGYGAWSLAMADPSRWAAVVPVSGGGDTTRVAALKDTPVWVVHGPKDRIVFPERSREMVAALKAVAGARVRLDEPESEAHGVWQWAYDSQILEAWLANPRDPLPGADVRLEARGTPLPRSLQPFVPVAHVGGAAYLRVGREVLDSIVAAIPTAVPKDLLSGKLEPITIQDIDGGTRKKRTKSYYEATLEDISYRGEIHSAEMTPRDDGTVLVKMALKNIIVDFPLTRIHEIKLEEKRVRGRRRFVPKSRKQKFLAYDSQILVARRKPVLLEFVLKPTAADRRLSLGLVKTGFQIAPDQFEVVGPPVVEATGLFQETKRKRVYERIVASLLEQRGLVEDKVQEAVPTMLTAMEQKLELADSPDLLSSLWPLPVFQPRVRLWPEAVVVEKSGLSVAMGITVAAADPATAPAKPRELVLVKDLITKVPRTRSLRVGVAPGLLDPLTQMVIDGGLARIDVRDTPEPLVRKLGDRGVLARVIPAVGALPATTELRTELVLTRPISISPTDESASASKSPMGFRFKVPGAQLIVSARSGAEWEPMAVFDFTLEHTARLKFMDRVGDEGQSLKISFPMKPVIRMTGQLSPNVKVGNRQVMPKIFQAEFDRAWQAYARKALESTVVVSDLEFGEVSFPLTDIDWSSPLLSVEFGLAPQLGVTLPRASKPRFEAPVIKGAPGKNGSPDERGRRLKRQTVQPRR
;
A
#
# COMPACT_ATOMS: atom_id res chain seq x y z
N MET A 1 38.75 -54.55 -22.83
CA MET A 1 37.54 -53.91 -23.39
C MET A 1 36.56 -54.99 -23.85
N ASP A 2 35.42 -55.20 -23.20
CA ASP A 2 35.23 -55.58 -21.78
C ASP A 2 33.75 -55.97 -21.58
N GLY A 3 33.48 -57.00 -20.76
CA GLY A 3 32.15 -57.57 -20.46
C GLY A 3 31.34 -56.74 -19.43
N TYR A 4 30.44 -57.25 -18.60
CA TYR A 4 29.93 -58.58 -18.24
C TYR A 4 28.99 -58.37 -17.00
N PHE A 5 28.04 -59.30 -16.73
CA PHE A 5 27.43 -59.64 -15.40
C PHE A 5 26.52 -58.60 -14.68
N ILE A 6 25.60 -58.89 -13.72
CA ILE A 6 24.66 -59.95 -13.27
C ILE A 6 24.07 -59.46 -11.92
N ASP A 7 22.94 -60.03 -11.50
CA ASP A 7 22.34 -60.16 -10.15
C ASP A 7 23.08 -59.64 -8.90
N THR A 8 22.32 -59.19 -7.89
CA THR A 8 22.08 -59.96 -6.64
C THR A 8 21.09 -59.31 -5.66
N VAL A 9 20.07 -60.10 -5.27
CA VAL A 9 19.32 -60.04 -3.99
C VAL A 9 20.18 -60.73 -2.89
N PRO A 10 19.91 -60.66 -1.56
CA PRO A 10 18.87 -61.50 -0.93
C PRO A 10 18.23 -61.02 0.42
N ARG A 11 16.93 -61.39 0.59
CA ARG A 11 16.25 -62.05 1.76
C ARG A 11 16.13 -61.28 3.10
N CYS A 12 15.08 -61.40 3.92
CA CYS A 12 14.09 -62.46 4.26
C CYS A 12 12.70 -61.82 4.53
N GLY A 13 11.51 -62.46 4.49
CA GLY A 13 11.08 -63.83 4.27
C GLY A 13 9.75 -64.13 5.03
N TYR A 14 8.71 -64.56 4.29
CA TYR A 14 7.68 -65.60 4.65
C TYR A 14 6.68 -65.33 5.82
N ARG A 15 5.42 -65.80 5.87
CA ARG A 15 4.54 -66.74 5.11
C ARG A 15 3.10 -66.55 5.64
N GLY A 16 2.06 -66.36 4.80
CA GLY A 16 0.97 -67.34 4.53
C GLY A 16 -0.18 -67.39 5.55
N VAL A 17 -1.41 -67.89 5.33
CA VAL A 17 -2.25 -68.34 4.20
C VAL A 17 -3.65 -68.64 4.82
N THR A 18 -4.73 -68.52 4.03
CA THR A 18 -6.10 -69.13 4.14
C THR A 18 -7.13 -68.72 5.20
N GLY A 19 -8.38 -68.51 4.73
CA GLY A 19 -9.62 -68.68 5.51
C GLY A 19 -10.89 -68.09 4.87
N LYS A 20 -11.75 -68.93 4.29
CA LYS A 20 -13.07 -68.63 3.66
C LYS A 20 -14.22 -68.49 4.70
N ALA A 21 -15.26 -67.72 4.31
CA ALA A 21 -16.72 -67.85 4.58
C ALA A 21 -17.18 -67.81 6.07
N ASP A 22 -18.38 -67.38 6.49
CA ASP A 22 -19.70 -67.56 5.91
C ASP A 22 -20.77 -66.63 6.58
N CYS A 23 -21.95 -66.62 5.96
CA CYS A 23 -23.15 -65.81 6.04
C CYS A 23 -23.95 -65.63 7.35
N SER A 24 -24.89 -64.67 7.24
CA SER A 24 -26.32 -64.70 7.67
C SER A 24 -26.64 -64.03 9.03
N ARG A 25 -27.80 -63.39 9.32
CA ARG A 25 -29.07 -63.03 8.64
C ARG A 25 -29.92 -62.22 9.67
N ARG A 26 -30.79 -61.31 9.19
CA ARG A 26 -32.06 -60.77 9.80
C ARG A 26 -31.92 -59.88 11.06
N GLY A 27 -32.71 -58.83 11.35
CA GLY A 27 -33.87 -58.18 10.73
C GLY A 27 -34.65 -57.33 11.79
N ARG A 28 -35.39 -56.30 11.32
CA ARG A 28 -36.50 -55.50 11.95
C ARG A 28 -36.26 -54.37 12.98
N LEU A 29 -36.52 -53.14 12.51
CA LEU A 29 -37.58 -52.16 12.87
C LEU A 29 -38.21 -52.08 14.29
N VAL A 30 -38.09 -50.86 14.89
CA VAL A 30 -39.07 -50.02 15.68
C VAL A 30 -39.47 -50.56 17.07
N SER A 31 -39.55 -49.85 18.23
CA SER A 31 -39.38 -48.48 18.83
C SER A 31 -39.42 -48.69 20.38
N PRO A 32 -39.77 -47.77 21.33
CA PRO A 32 -39.63 -46.31 21.55
C PRO A 32 -39.01 -45.93 22.94
N GLY A 33 -38.68 -44.64 23.15
CA GLY A 33 -38.81 -43.98 24.48
C GLY A 33 -37.55 -43.56 25.26
N GLU A 34 -37.65 -42.36 25.85
CA GLU A 34 -36.83 -41.70 26.92
C GLU A 34 -35.57 -40.91 26.46
N LEU A 35 -35.61 -39.57 26.40
CA LEU A 35 -35.62 -38.52 27.45
C LEU A 35 -34.22 -38.00 27.82
N GLU A 36 -34.05 -36.68 27.60
CA GLU A 36 -33.06 -35.73 28.16
C GLU A 36 -31.55 -35.98 27.99
N MET A 37 -30.88 -35.10 27.22
CA MET A 37 -30.05 -34.02 27.80
C MET A 37 -29.60 -33.03 26.71
N GLN A 38 -30.12 -31.80 26.78
CA GLN A 38 -29.62 -30.66 26.01
C GLN A 38 -28.18 -30.32 26.44
N SER A 39 -27.18 -30.48 25.56
CA SER A 39 -25.97 -29.65 25.59
C SER A 39 -25.14 -29.82 24.31
N ARG A 40 -24.73 -28.68 23.71
CA ARG A 40 -23.61 -28.50 22.74
C ARG A 40 -23.89 -29.03 21.32
N LEU A 41 -23.72 -28.31 20.21
CA LEU A 41 -23.09 -27.04 19.86
C LEU A 41 -23.84 -26.50 18.63
N GLN A 42 -24.41 -25.29 18.73
CA GLN A 42 -24.86 -24.53 17.56
C GLN A 42 -24.38 -23.07 17.69
N SER A 43 -23.90 -22.54 16.57
CA SER A 43 -23.60 -21.14 16.25
C SER A 43 -22.31 -20.53 16.86
N ARG A 44 -21.24 -20.46 16.06
CA ARG A 44 -20.17 -19.46 16.22
C ARG A 44 -19.70 -18.94 14.87
N GLY A 45 -19.87 -17.62 14.69
CA GLY A 45 -19.35 -16.75 13.63
C GLY A 45 -20.31 -15.58 13.36
N PRO A 46 -19.88 -14.30 13.24
CA PRO A 46 -18.59 -13.70 13.59
C PRO A 46 -18.72 -12.33 14.31
N TRP A 47 -18.27 -12.18 15.55
CA TRP A 47 -17.88 -10.88 16.14
C TRP A 47 -16.77 -11.19 17.16
N ASN A 48 -15.56 -11.48 16.69
CA ASN A 48 -14.40 -11.63 17.57
C ASN A 48 -13.92 -10.24 18.03
N GLY A 49 -14.37 -9.85 19.22
CA GLY A 49 -13.67 -9.04 20.24
C GLY A 49 -12.54 -8.10 19.83
N ARG A 50 -12.79 -7.08 19.00
CA ARG A 50 -11.83 -5.99 18.69
C ARG A 50 -12.24 -4.62 19.25
N SER A 51 -12.97 -4.58 20.34
CA SER A 51 -13.54 -3.34 20.89
C SER A 51 -12.85 -2.94 22.20
N GLY A 52 -11.60 -2.49 22.08
CA GLY A 52 -10.81 -1.95 23.19
C GLY A 52 -10.40 -0.50 22.94
N TRP A 53 -11.27 0.47 23.26
CA TRP A 53 -11.05 1.87 22.88
C TRP A 53 -10.51 2.77 24.00
N VAL A 54 -9.70 3.72 23.54
CA VAL A 54 -8.93 4.80 24.17
C VAL A 54 -7.41 4.57 24.20
N LEU A 55 -6.90 3.33 24.19
CA LEU A 55 -5.43 3.13 24.13
C LEU A 55 -4.85 2.04 23.22
N ALA A 56 -5.66 1.15 22.65
CA ALA A 56 -5.29 0.58 21.35
C ALA A 56 -5.08 1.68 20.28
N ILE A 57 -5.50 2.90 20.60
CA ILE A 57 -5.68 4.12 19.83
C ILE A 57 -4.40 4.81 19.33
N ALA A 58 -3.28 4.75 20.06
CA ALA A 58 -2.02 5.29 19.55
C ALA A 58 -1.00 4.19 19.18
N ILE A 59 -1.42 2.93 19.36
CA ILE A 59 -0.62 1.72 19.10
C ILE A 59 -1.06 1.04 17.80
N GLY A 60 -2.36 0.92 17.56
CA GLY A 60 -2.93 0.47 16.29
C GLY A 60 -2.59 1.42 15.12
N LEU A 61 -2.17 2.64 15.43
CA LEU A 61 -1.59 3.58 14.47
C LEU A 61 -0.21 3.15 13.94
N LEU A 62 0.51 2.27 14.64
CA LEU A 62 1.90 1.90 14.33
C LEU A 62 2.14 0.39 14.22
N VAL A 63 1.26 -0.44 14.77
CA VAL A 63 1.41 -1.90 14.81
C VAL A 63 0.33 -2.56 13.97
N SER A 64 0.47 -2.45 12.65
CA SER A 64 -0.08 -3.46 11.75
C SER A 64 1.07 -4.37 11.33
N PRO A 65 1.19 -5.59 11.88
CA PRO A 65 2.05 -6.57 11.26
C PRO A 65 1.47 -6.86 9.87
N LEU A 66 2.33 -6.72 8.85
CA LEU A 66 2.11 -7.40 7.58
C LEU A 66 1.95 -8.89 7.89
N GLY A 67 0.75 -9.42 7.71
CA GLY A 67 0.49 -10.85 7.60
C GLY A 67 -0.06 -11.53 8.84
N ALA A 68 -1.34 -11.92 8.77
CA ALA A 68 -1.84 -13.28 8.98
C ALA A 68 -3.38 -13.21 8.95
N GLN A 69 -3.98 -13.44 7.79
CA GLN A 69 -5.40 -13.80 7.71
C GLN A 69 -5.50 -15.30 7.98
N GLU A 70 -6.06 -15.68 9.12
CA GLU A 70 -6.60 -17.03 9.29
C GLU A 70 -7.90 -17.14 8.46
N THR A 71 -7.92 -18.10 7.56
CA THR A 71 -9.03 -18.42 6.68
C THR A 71 -10.16 -19.11 7.46
N SER A 72 -11.26 -18.40 7.70
CA SER A 72 -12.56 -19.01 8.06
C SER A 72 -13.31 -19.32 6.77
N GLU A 73 -13.70 -20.58 6.57
CA GLU A 73 -14.43 -21.05 5.39
C GLU A 73 -15.87 -20.52 5.43
N ALA A 74 -16.09 -19.37 4.80
CA ALA A 74 -17.40 -18.82 4.47
C ALA A 74 -18.00 -19.57 3.27
N ALA A 75 -19.31 -19.42 3.04
CA ALA A 75 -19.94 -19.83 1.78
C ALA A 75 -19.09 -19.34 0.59
N PRO A 76 -18.96 -20.09 -0.52
CA PRO A 76 -17.93 -19.81 -1.52
C PRO A 76 -18.21 -18.48 -2.24
N GLU A 77 -17.66 -17.39 -1.70
CA GLU A 77 -17.61 -16.08 -2.35
C GLU A 77 -16.62 -16.12 -3.51
N GLY A 78 -16.87 -15.30 -4.55
CA GLY A 78 -15.89 -15.09 -5.61
C GLY A 78 -14.60 -14.48 -5.05
N GLN A 79 -13.45 -14.91 -5.58
CA GLN A 79 -12.15 -14.64 -4.96
C GLN A 79 -11.24 -13.83 -5.87
N PHE A 80 -10.70 -12.72 -5.35
CA PHE A 80 -9.57 -12.03 -5.97
C PHE A 80 -8.25 -12.64 -5.51
N LEU A 81 -7.57 -13.32 -6.41
CA LEU A 81 -6.27 -13.93 -6.19
C LEU A 81 -5.17 -12.97 -6.66
N LYS A 82 -4.31 -12.52 -5.74
CA LYS A 82 -3.07 -11.82 -6.07
C LYS A 82 -2.05 -12.83 -6.57
N LYS A 83 -1.53 -12.62 -7.77
CA LYS A 83 -0.60 -13.53 -8.46
C LYS A 83 0.62 -12.78 -8.94
N VAL A 84 1.67 -13.55 -9.23
CA VAL A 84 2.93 -13.04 -9.76
C VAL A 84 3.29 -13.85 -10.99
N PHE A 85 3.44 -13.17 -12.13
CA PHE A 85 4.01 -13.71 -13.35
C PHE A 85 5.50 -13.39 -13.38
N LYS A 86 6.33 -14.28 -13.92
CA LYS A 86 7.78 -14.08 -13.98
C LYS A 86 8.26 -14.28 -15.42
N ASP A 87 9.00 -13.30 -15.93
CA ASP A 87 9.67 -13.37 -17.23
C ASP A 87 11.08 -12.77 -17.15
N GLY A 88 11.74 -12.58 -18.31
CA GLY A 88 13.11 -12.06 -18.39
C GLY A 88 13.30 -10.63 -17.85
N GLN A 89 12.22 -9.88 -17.62
CA GLN A 89 12.23 -8.54 -17.04
C GLN A 89 11.93 -8.51 -15.54
N GLY A 90 11.56 -9.65 -14.93
CA GLY A 90 11.39 -9.80 -13.49
C GLY A 90 10.04 -10.35 -13.09
N ALA A 91 9.57 -9.92 -11.91
CA ALA A 91 8.32 -10.35 -11.31
C ALA A 91 7.22 -9.29 -11.50
N HIS A 92 6.09 -9.70 -12.05
CA HIS A 92 4.99 -8.85 -12.48
C HIS A 92 3.72 -9.23 -11.74
N LYS A 93 3.18 -8.31 -10.94
CA LYS A 93 2.00 -8.58 -10.12
C LYS A 93 0.72 -8.37 -10.93
N TYR A 94 -0.21 -9.29 -10.79
CA TYR A 94 -1.53 -9.21 -11.40
C TYR A 94 -2.59 -9.78 -10.45
N GLN A 95 -3.86 -9.60 -10.78
CA GLN A 95 -4.96 -10.23 -10.04
C GLN A 95 -5.83 -11.08 -10.96
N VAL A 96 -6.38 -12.16 -10.41
CA VAL A 96 -7.38 -13.01 -11.07
C VAL A 96 -8.61 -13.06 -10.18
N PHE A 97 -9.78 -12.76 -10.73
CA PHE A 97 -11.04 -13.05 -10.05
C PHE A 97 -11.55 -14.43 -10.48
N LEU A 98 -11.90 -15.26 -9.51
CA LEU A 98 -12.64 -16.51 -9.73
C LEU A 98 -14.08 -16.34 -9.25
N PRO A 99 -15.08 -16.81 -10.01
CA PRO A 99 -16.48 -16.69 -9.62
C PRO A 99 -16.79 -17.52 -8.37
N ALA A 100 -17.82 -17.11 -7.64
CA ALA A 100 -18.36 -17.85 -6.51
C ALA A 100 -18.63 -19.32 -6.87
N GLY A 101 -18.09 -20.25 -6.09
CA GLY A 101 -18.24 -21.69 -6.34
C GLY A 101 -17.50 -22.20 -7.60
N TYR A 102 -16.38 -21.58 -7.98
CA TYR A 102 -15.52 -22.07 -9.07
C TYR A 102 -15.21 -23.57 -8.95
N ASP A 103 -15.44 -24.30 -10.04
CA ASP A 103 -15.27 -25.75 -10.17
C ASP A 103 -14.43 -26.05 -11.41
N ALA A 104 -13.25 -26.65 -11.21
CA ALA A 104 -12.34 -26.99 -12.31
C ALA A 104 -12.93 -27.95 -13.36
N GLN A 105 -14.07 -28.62 -13.08
CA GLN A 105 -14.79 -29.45 -14.04
C GLN A 105 -15.71 -28.66 -14.98
N LYS A 106 -15.98 -27.39 -14.69
CA LYS A 106 -16.82 -26.51 -15.53
C LYS A 106 -15.94 -25.53 -16.30
N ARG A 107 -16.33 -25.21 -17.54
CA ARG A 107 -15.66 -24.23 -18.39
C ARG A 107 -16.31 -22.86 -18.21
N TYR A 108 -15.52 -21.86 -17.80
CA TYR A 108 -16.00 -20.52 -17.49
C TYR A 108 -15.68 -19.52 -18.61
N PRO A 109 -16.58 -18.58 -18.90
CA PRO A 109 -16.24 -17.43 -19.75
C PRO A 109 -15.18 -16.57 -19.06
N THR A 110 -14.24 -16.04 -19.83
CA THR A 110 -13.06 -15.35 -19.29
C THR A 110 -12.93 -13.96 -19.90
N ILE A 111 -12.62 -12.97 -19.06
CA ILE A 111 -12.41 -11.59 -19.45
C ILE A 111 -10.94 -11.22 -19.21
N LEU A 112 -10.23 -10.81 -20.26
CA LEU A 112 -9.02 -9.99 -20.13
C LEU A 112 -9.44 -8.52 -20.00
N TYR A 113 -9.17 -7.94 -18.83
CA TYR A 113 -9.50 -6.55 -18.55
C TYR A 113 -8.25 -5.67 -18.59
N LEU A 114 -8.30 -4.60 -19.39
CA LEU A 114 -7.23 -3.60 -19.48
C LEU A 114 -7.65 -2.31 -18.77
N HIS A 115 -6.87 -1.87 -17.78
CA HIS A 115 -7.14 -0.68 -16.99
C HIS A 115 -6.73 0.63 -17.70
N GLY A 116 -7.13 1.78 -17.13
CA GLY A 116 -6.83 3.13 -17.61
C GLY A 116 -5.43 3.60 -17.20
N SER A 117 -5.02 4.81 -17.58
CA SER A 117 -3.66 5.29 -17.33
C SER A 117 -3.32 5.49 -15.85
N ASP A 118 -4.31 5.82 -15.03
CA ASP A 118 -4.10 6.19 -13.62
C ASP A 118 -3.81 4.96 -12.74
N GLU A 119 -4.19 3.78 -13.22
CA GLU A 119 -3.95 2.51 -12.54
C GLU A 119 -2.58 1.86 -12.90
N CYS A 120 -1.77 2.51 -13.74
CA CYS A 120 -0.39 2.06 -14.02
C CYS A 120 0.45 2.01 -12.73
N GLY A 121 1.28 0.97 -12.60
CA GLY A 121 2.10 0.78 -11.41
C GLY A 121 2.69 -0.62 -11.29
N ARG A 122 3.26 -0.91 -10.11
CA ARG A 122 3.87 -2.22 -9.76
C ARG A 122 3.38 -2.76 -8.41
N ASP A 123 2.33 -2.15 -7.85
CA ASP A 123 1.79 -2.52 -6.53
C ASP A 123 0.99 -3.84 -6.58
N GLY A 124 0.44 -4.20 -7.75
CA GLY A 124 -0.46 -5.32 -7.93
C GLY A 124 -1.85 -5.07 -7.35
N VAL A 125 -2.20 -3.82 -7.04
CA VAL A 125 -3.45 -3.41 -6.38
C VAL A 125 -4.28 -2.47 -7.26
N LYS A 126 -3.69 -1.43 -7.87
CA LYS A 126 -4.45 -0.37 -8.57
C LYS A 126 -5.28 -0.84 -9.75
N GLN A 127 -4.85 -1.90 -10.44
CA GLN A 127 -5.52 -2.41 -11.64
C GLN A 127 -6.96 -2.92 -11.42
N VAL A 128 -7.39 -3.02 -10.16
CA VAL A 128 -8.76 -3.40 -9.75
C VAL A 128 -9.49 -2.31 -8.96
N GLU A 129 -8.95 -1.08 -8.90
CA GLU A 129 -9.53 0.02 -8.13
C GLU A 129 -10.52 0.88 -8.93
N ILE A 130 -10.40 0.90 -10.26
CA ILE A 130 -11.27 1.64 -11.19
C ILE A 130 -11.69 0.73 -12.36
N GLY A 131 -12.87 0.99 -12.93
CA GLY A 131 -13.44 0.26 -14.06
C GLY A 131 -14.13 -1.04 -13.64
N LEU A 132 -13.75 -2.19 -14.21
CA LEU A 132 -14.48 -3.46 -13.97
C LEU A 132 -14.27 -4.00 -12.54
N GLY A 133 -13.05 -3.88 -11.99
CA GLY A 133 -12.68 -4.46 -10.70
C GLY A 133 -13.60 -4.12 -9.53
N PRO A 134 -13.96 -2.85 -9.29
CA PRO A 134 -14.88 -2.45 -8.22
C PRO A 134 -16.26 -3.09 -8.29
N LEU A 135 -16.80 -3.28 -9.50
CA LEU A 135 -18.13 -3.87 -9.69
C LEU A 135 -18.09 -5.39 -9.54
N VAL A 136 -17.01 -6.03 -9.99
CA VAL A 136 -16.75 -7.45 -9.70
C VAL A 136 -16.66 -7.68 -8.19
N ARG A 137 -15.97 -6.79 -7.44
CA ARG A 137 -15.93 -6.85 -5.97
C ARG A 137 -17.31 -6.64 -5.34
N ALA A 138 -18.07 -5.65 -5.82
CA ALA A 138 -19.41 -5.35 -5.31
C ALA A 138 -20.37 -6.52 -5.48
N ARG A 139 -20.12 -7.39 -6.46
CA ARG A 139 -20.98 -8.51 -6.85
C ARG A 139 -20.21 -9.84 -6.86
N ALA A 140 -19.21 -9.99 -5.99
CA ALA A 140 -18.34 -11.16 -5.98
C ALA A 140 -19.11 -12.48 -5.76
N ASP A 141 -20.27 -12.42 -5.11
CA ASP A 141 -21.21 -13.52 -4.89
C ASP A 141 -21.95 -13.96 -6.17
N LYS A 142 -22.04 -13.09 -7.18
CA LYS A 142 -22.90 -13.28 -8.37
C LYS A 142 -22.17 -13.09 -9.70
N PHE A 143 -20.94 -12.58 -9.70
CA PHE A 143 -20.22 -12.28 -10.93
C PHE A 143 -19.71 -13.58 -11.58
N PRO A 144 -20.12 -13.91 -12.83
CA PRO A 144 -20.01 -15.29 -13.35
C PRO A 144 -18.74 -15.59 -14.15
N PHE A 145 -17.82 -14.62 -14.31
CA PHE A 145 -16.64 -14.76 -15.16
C PHE A 145 -15.37 -15.03 -14.36
N ILE A 146 -14.41 -15.70 -14.98
CA ILE A 146 -13.01 -15.53 -14.60
C ILE A 146 -12.54 -14.19 -15.18
N VAL A 147 -11.88 -13.35 -14.38
CA VAL A 147 -11.37 -12.06 -14.87
C VAL A 147 -9.89 -11.91 -14.58
N VAL A 148 -9.13 -11.59 -15.62
CA VAL A 148 -7.69 -11.37 -15.54
C VAL A 148 -7.40 -9.88 -15.55
N PHE A 149 -6.76 -9.40 -14.49
CA PHE A 149 -6.39 -8.00 -14.28
C PHE A 149 -4.85 -7.86 -14.29
N PRO A 150 -4.20 -7.79 -15.47
CA PRO A 150 -2.80 -7.41 -15.58
C PRO A 150 -2.62 -5.93 -15.16
N GLN A 151 -1.42 -5.58 -14.70
CA GLN A 151 -1.06 -4.18 -14.42
C GLN A 151 -0.01 -3.70 -15.42
N CYS A 152 -0.28 -2.60 -16.11
CA CYS A 152 0.69 -1.90 -16.94
C CYS A 152 1.74 -1.23 -16.05
N GLU A 153 3.00 -1.63 -16.19
CA GLU A 153 4.10 -1.17 -15.34
C GLU A 153 4.81 0.07 -15.91
N THR A 154 4.56 0.39 -17.17
CA THR A 154 5.08 1.60 -17.81
C THR A 154 4.36 2.83 -17.27
N VAL A 155 5.03 3.59 -16.38
CA VAL A 155 4.47 4.81 -15.76
C VAL A 155 4.99 6.12 -16.39
N GLN A 156 6.07 6.09 -17.17
CA GLN A 156 6.70 7.27 -17.77
C GLN A 156 6.36 7.44 -19.26
N GLY A 157 6.55 8.65 -19.81
CA GLY A 157 6.37 8.96 -21.23
C GLY A 157 5.02 9.60 -21.59
N ARG A 158 5.01 10.45 -22.65
CA ARG A 158 3.84 11.24 -23.08
C ARG A 158 2.81 10.45 -23.92
N ARG A 159 3.11 9.21 -24.28
CA ARG A 159 2.29 8.35 -25.16
C ARG A 159 1.61 7.23 -24.36
N TYR A 160 0.93 7.60 -23.28
CA TYR A 160 0.33 6.63 -22.37
C TYR A 160 -0.75 5.76 -23.03
N LEU A 161 -1.52 6.31 -23.99
CA LEU A 161 -2.51 5.55 -24.78
C LEU A 161 -1.89 4.42 -25.61
N GLU A 162 -0.58 4.46 -25.88
CA GLU A 162 0.11 3.43 -26.66
C GLU A 162 0.54 2.22 -25.82
N ARG A 163 0.46 2.30 -24.49
CA ARG A 163 1.05 1.30 -23.57
C ARG A 163 0.37 -0.07 -23.65
N TRP A 164 -0.93 -0.12 -23.94
CA TRP A 164 -1.67 -1.37 -24.13
C TRP A 164 -1.78 -1.81 -25.61
N LEU A 165 -1.16 -1.10 -26.56
CA LEU A 165 -1.25 -1.50 -27.96
C LEU A 165 -0.51 -2.80 -28.22
N ALA A 166 -1.04 -3.60 -29.14
CA ALA A 166 -0.45 -4.86 -29.54
C ALA A 166 1.04 -4.69 -29.94
N GLY A 167 1.89 -5.55 -29.39
CA GLY A 167 3.35 -5.49 -29.57
C GLY A 167 4.09 -4.63 -28.56
N SER A 168 3.40 -3.89 -27.67
CA SER A 168 4.06 -3.24 -26.53
C SER A 168 4.53 -4.29 -25.50
N PRO A 169 5.50 -3.95 -24.63
CA PRO A 169 5.92 -4.83 -23.54
C PRO A 169 4.78 -5.21 -22.59
N ASP A 170 3.94 -4.25 -22.19
CA ASP A 170 2.84 -4.49 -21.26
C ASP A 170 1.71 -5.32 -21.91
N ALA A 171 1.40 -5.07 -23.18
CA ALA A 171 0.38 -5.82 -23.92
C ALA A 171 0.79 -7.28 -24.15
N THR A 172 2.05 -7.52 -24.55
CA THR A 172 2.61 -8.87 -24.68
C THR A 172 2.51 -9.61 -23.36
N ARG A 173 2.91 -8.96 -22.26
CA ARG A 173 2.84 -9.54 -20.92
C ARG A 173 1.41 -9.85 -20.46
N ALA A 174 0.44 -9.00 -20.79
CA ALA A 174 -0.97 -9.25 -20.48
C ALA A 174 -1.49 -10.52 -21.18
N LEU A 175 -1.09 -10.75 -22.43
CA LEU A 175 -1.44 -11.97 -23.17
C LEU A 175 -0.76 -13.21 -22.59
N GLU A 176 0.52 -13.11 -22.20
CA GLU A 176 1.23 -14.21 -21.53
C GLU A 176 0.62 -14.54 -20.16
N ILE A 177 0.17 -13.52 -19.41
CA ILE A 177 -0.55 -13.69 -18.15
C ILE A 177 -1.90 -14.39 -18.41
N LEU A 178 -2.63 -14.00 -19.46
CA LEU A 178 -3.89 -14.66 -19.83
C LEU A 178 -3.66 -16.13 -20.18
N GLU A 179 -2.65 -16.44 -21.00
CA GLU A 179 -2.27 -17.82 -21.34
C GLU A 179 -1.90 -18.62 -20.10
N ARG A 180 -1.24 -17.99 -19.12
CA ARG A 180 -0.96 -18.64 -17.83
C ARG A 180 -2.23 -18.95 -17.06
N VAL A 181 -3.19 -18.04 -17.03
CA VAL A 181 -4.50 -18.26 -16.39
C VAL A 181 -5.27 -19.38 -17.09
N GLU A 182 -5.23 -19.46 -18.42
CA GLU A 182 -5.85 -20.55 -19.18
C GLU A 182 -5.24 -21.93 -18.86
N GLN A 183 -3.96 -21.98 -18.46
CA GLN A 183 -3.30 -23.21 -18.01
C GLN A 183 -3.68 -23.56 -16.57
N ASP A 184 -3.80 -22.55 -15.70
CA ASP A 184 -4.03 -22.74 -14.27
C ASP A 184 -5.53 -22.93 -13.94
N TYR A 185 -6.45 -22.51 -14.81
CA TYR A 185 -7.89 -22.50 -14.57
C TYR A 185 -8.72 -22.98 -15.77
N SER A 186 -9.94 -23.46 -15.48
CA SER A 186 -10.87 -24.03 -16.48
C SER A 186 -11.58 -22.93 -17.26
N VAL A 187 -10.86 -22.37 -18.23
CA VAL A 187 -11.35 -21.35 -19.15
C VAL A 187 -12.07 -22.00 -20.34
N ASP A 188 -13.14 -21.36 -20.78
CA ASP A 188 -13.80 -21.58 -22.07
C ASP A 188 -13.22 -20.64 -23.14
N ARG A 189 -12.35 -21.16 -24.00
CA ARG A 189 -11.71 -20.37 -25.06
C ARG A 189 -12.69 -19.86 -26.12
N ASP A 190 -13.87 -20.49 -26.25
CA ASP A 190 -14.92 -20.02 -27.14
C ASP A 190 -15.69 -18.81 -26.57
N ARG A 191 -15.42 -18.43 -25.32
CA ARG A 191 -16.01 -17.31 -24.59
C ARG A 191 -14.95 -16.45 -23.92
N GLU A 192 -13.85 -16.22 -24.63
CA GLU A 192 -12.78 -15.32 -24.22
C GLU A 192 -13.04 -13.90 -24.72
N ILE A 193 -13.01 -12.94 -23.82
CA ILE A 193 -13.44 -11.55 -24.06
C ILE A 193 -12.27 -10.62 -23.74
N VAL A 194 -12.07 -9.60 -24.57
CA VAL A 194 -11.21 -8.46 -24.22
C VAL A 194 -12.04 -7.21 -24.00
N THR A 195 -11.79 -6.53 -22.89
CA THR A 195 -12.45 -5.27 -22.55
C THR A 195 -11.45 -4.34 -21.86
N GLY A 196 -11.73 -3.05 -21.90
CA GLY A 196 -10.91 -2.08 -21.17
C GLY A 196 -11.49 -0.69 -21.25
N TRP A 197 -11.06 0.18 -20.35
CA TRP A 197 -11.53 1.57 -20.29
C TRP A 197 -10.41 2.58 -20.53
N SER A 198 -10.72 3.71 -21.20
CA SER A 198 -9.75 4.77 -21.47
C SER A 198 -8.51 4.22 -22.22
N MET A 199 -7.30 4.31 -21.67
CA MET A 199 -6.09 3.64 -22.17
C MET A 199 -6.31 2.14 -22.47
N GLY A 200 -7.04 1.44 -21.60
CA GLY A 200 -7.41 0.04 -21.81
C GLY A 200 -8.43 -0.17 -22.92
N GLY A 201 -9.27 0.83 -23.22
CA GLY A 201 -10.19 0.80 -24.36
C GLY A 201 -9.44 0.87 -25.70
N TYR A 202 -8.35 1.64 -25.77
CA TYR A 202 -7.42 1.61 -26.90
C TYR A 202 -6.72 0.24 -27.01
N GLY A 203 -6.29 -0.31 -25.89
CA GLY A 203 -5.72 -1.66 -25.80
C GLY A 203 -6.67 -2.74 -26.33
N ALA A 204 -7.94 -2.71 -25.93
CA ALA A 204 -8.94 -3.71 -26.33
C ALA A 204 -9.13 -3.73 -27.85
N TRP A 205 -9.28 -2.56 -28.48
CA TRP A 205 -9.31 -2.46 -29.94
C TRP A 205 -8.03 -3.01 -30.57
N SER A 206 -6.86 -2.62 -30.05
CA SER A 206 -5.57 -2.97 -30.64
C SER A 206 -5.26 -4.46 -30.57
N LEU A 207 -5.46 -5.08 -29.40
CA LEU A 207 -5.29 -6.53 -29.21
C LEU A 207 -6.27 -7.32 -30.07
N ALA A 208 -7.53 -6.88 -30.15
CA ALA A 208 -8.52 -7.57 -30.96
C ALA A 208 -8.18 -7.54 -32.45
N MET A 209 -7.74 -6.41 -32.99
CA MET A 209 -7.32 -6.33 -34.40
C MET A 209 -6.00 -7.04 -34.70
N ALA A 210 -5.18 -7.34 -33.68
CA ALA A 210 -3.94 -8.07 -33.83
C ALA A 210 -4.14 -9.59 -33.85
N ASP A 211 -5.11 -10.09 -33.07
CA ASP A 211 -5.49 -11.50 -33.02
C ASP A 211 -7.03 -11.65 -33.01
N PRO A 212 -7.71 -11.43 -34.14
CA PRO A 212 -9.18 -11.42 -34.19
C PRO A 212 -9.80 -12.80 -33.93
N SER A 213 -9.05 -13.88 -34.15
CA SER A 213 -9.51 -15.26 -33.92
C SER A 213 -9.62 -15.64 -32.45
N ARG A 214 -8.90 -14.93 -31.56
CA ARG A 214 -8.87 -15.24 -30.13
C ARG A 214 -10.14 -14.81 -29.39
N TRP A 215 -10.75 -13.71 -29.82
CA TRP A 215 -11.80 -13.06 -29.04
C TRP A 215 -13.20 -13.45 -29.50
N ALA A 216 -14.00 -13.94 -28.56
CA ALA A 216 -15.42 -14.18 -28.77
C ALA A 216 -16.22 -12.87 -28.78
N ALA A 217 -15.77 -11.86 -28.04
CA ALA A 217 -16.33 -10.50 -28.05
C ALA A 217 -15.31 -9.45 -27.61
N VAL A 218 -15.54 -8.21 -28.03
CA VAL A 218 -14.71 -7.04 -27.72
C VAL A 218 -15.58 -5.93 -27.15
N VAL A 219 -15.20 -5.38 -25.98
CA VAL A 219 -15.92 -4.26 -25.34
C VAL A 219 -14.98 -3.09 -25.04
N PRO A 220 -14.76 -2.17 -25.99
CA PRO A 220 -13.98 -0.97 -25.76
C PRO A 220 -14.82 0.11 -25.06
N VAL A 221 -14.36 0.61 -23.91
CA VAL A 221 -15.02 1.68 -23.16
C VAL A 221 -14.18 2.96 -23.17
N SER A 222 -14.76 4.09 -23.58
CA SER A 222 -14.07 5.39 -23.69
C SER A 222 -12.71 5.31 -24.41
N GLY A 223 -12.63 4.54 -25.50
CA GLY A 223 -11.39 4.28 -26.24
C GLY A 223 -11.40 4.82 -27.69
N GLY A 224 -10.37 4.42 -28.44
CA GLY A 224 -10.21 4.67 -29.88
C GLY A 224 -9.20 3.71 -30.49
N GLY A 225 -8.91 3.84 -31.78
CA GLY A 225 -7.97 2.93 -32.45
C GLY A 225 -7.63 3.33 -33.87
N ASP A 226 -7.02 2.38 -34.59
CA ASP A 226 -6.66 2.51 -36.00
C ASP A 226 -7.83 2.03 -36.88
N THR A 227 -8.52 2.97 -37.51
CA THR A 227 -9.66 2.69 -38.40
C THR A 227 -9.27 1.90 -39.65
N THR A 228 -8.00 1.86 -40.03
CA THR A 228 -7.55 1.13 -41.23
C THR A 228 -7.50 -0.38 -41.03
N ARG A 229 -7.52 -0.83 -39.76
CA ARG A 229 -7.38 -2.25 -39.39
C ARG A 229 -8.68 -2.93 -38.97
N VAL A 230 -9.79 -2.20 -38.88
CA VAL A 230 -11.07 -2.73 -38.36
C VAL A 230 -11.64 -3.88 -39.18
N ALA A 231 -11.27 -4.02 -40.46
CA ALA A 231 -11.69 -5.15 -41.29
C ALA A 231 -11.27 -6.52 -40.72
N ALA A 232 -10.22 -6.56 -39.88
CA ALA A 232 -9.81 -7.75 -39.16
C ALA A 232 -10.91 -8.28 -38.20
N LEU A 233 -11.81 -7.40 -37.73
CA LEU A 233 -12.87 -7.71 -36.77
C LEU A 233 -14.22 -8.02 -37.43
N LYS A 234 -14.25 -8.34 -38.73
CA LYS A 234 -15.49 -8.64 -39.46
C LYS A 234 -16.34 -9.70 -38.74
N ASP A 235 -15.73 -10.77 -38.25
CA ASP A 235 -16.45 -11.90 -37.65
C ASP A 235 -16.58 -11.78 -36.12
N THR A 236 -15.90 -10.82 -35.50
CA THR A 236 -15.87 -10.59 -34.06
C THR A 236 -16.93 -9.56 -33.65
N PRO A 237 -17.88 -9.91 -32.77
CA PRO A 237 -18.81 -8.94 -32.20
C PRO A 237 -18.11 -7.86 -31.38
N VAL A 238 -18.47 -6.60 -31.63
CA VAL A 238 -17.94 -5.45 -30.88
C VAL A 238 -19.07 -4.62 -30.28
N TRP A 239 -19.03 -4.41 -28.96
CA TRP A 239 -19.94 -3.52 -28.26
C TRP A 239 -19.17 -2.37 -27.62
N VAL A 240 -19.31 -1.18 -28.19
CA VAL A 240 -18.61 0.04 -27.77
C VAL A 240 -19.49 0.86 -26.83
N VAL A 241 -18.90 1.39 -25.75
CA VAL A 241 -19.59 2.33 -24.84
C VAL A 241 -18.74 3.58 -24.66
N HIS A 242 -19.33 4.76 -24.85
CA HIS A 242 -18.62 6.03 -24.73
C HIS A 242 -19.51 7.13 -24.14
N GLY A 243 -19.00 7.92 -23.19
CA GLY A 243 -19.75 9.06 -22.68
C GLY A 243 -19.81 10.20 -23.72
N PRO A 244 -20.99 10.68 -24.14
CA PRO A 244 -21.10 11.73 -25.16
C PRO A 244 -20.54 13.08 -24.68
N LYS A 245 -20.31 13.24 -23.37
CA LYS A 245 -19.70 14.44 -22.76
C LYS A 245 -18.22 14.25 -22.41
N ASP A 246 -17.58 13.17 -22.85
CA ASP A 246 -16.16 12.90 -22.59
C ASP A 246 -15.26 13.99 -23.20
N ARG A 247 -14.35 14.54 -22.38
CA ARG A 247 -13.39 15.59 -22.74
C ARG A 247 -11.94 15.15 -22.55
N ILE A 248 -11.71 13.92 -22.10
CA ILE A 248 -10.38 13.32 -21.95
C ILE A 248 -10.09 12.47 -23.19
N VAL A 249 -10.99 11.54 -23.51
CA VAL A 249 -11.00 10.85 -24.80
C VAL A 249 -12.25 11.30 -25.53
N PHE A 250 -12.09 12.05 -26.61
CA PHE A 250 -13.25 12.58 -27.33
C PHE A 250 -14.11 11.45 -27.94
N PRO A 251 -15.45 11.49 -27.81
CA PRO A 251 -16.35 10.42 -28.29
C PRO A 251 -16.24 10.17 -29.79
N GLU A 252 -15.80 11.17 -30.56
CA GLU A 252 -15.46 11.06 -31.98
C GLU A 252 -14.52 9.88 -32.26
N ARG A 253 -13.59 9.56 -31.33
CA ARG A 253 -12.67 8.42 -31.47
C ARG A 253 -13.39 7.08 -31.57
N SER A 254 -14.44 6.88 -30.78
CA SER A 254 -15.26 5.67 -30.86
C SER A 254 -16.22 5.71 -32.03
N ARG A 255 -16.81 6.88 -32.35
CA ARG A 255 -17.68 7.03 -33.52
C ARG A 255 -16.95 6.73 -34.83
N GLU A 256 -15.70 7.19 -34.98
CA GLU A 256 -14.82 6.90 -36.13
C GLU A 256 -14.57 5.40 -36.29
N MET A 257 -14.19 4.70 -35.21
CA MET A 257 -13.98 3.24 -35.22
C MET A 257 -15.25 2.46 -35.58
N VAL A 258 -16.39 2.84 -34.98
CA VAL A 258 -17.68 2.21 -35.24
C VAL A 258 -18.13 2.46 -36.67
N ALA A 259 -17.98 3.67 -37.20
CA ALA A 259 -18.31 3.99 -38.59
C ALA A 259 -17.46 3.17 -39.56
N ALA A 260 -16.16 3.04 -39.31
CA ALA A 260 -15.25 2.24 -40.12
C ALA A 260 -15.63 0.75 -40.09
N LEU A 261 -15.96 0.19 -38.91
CA LEU A 261 -16.35 -1.22 -38.79
C LEU A 261 -17.74 -1.49 -39.39
N LYS A 262 -18.71 -0.57 -39.26
CA LYS A 262 -20.02 -0.67 -39.92
C LYS A 262 -19.92 -0.71 -41.45
N ALA A 263 -18.88 -0.11 -42.03
CA ALA A 263 -18.64 -0.15 -43.47
C ALA A 263 -18.12 -1.52 -43.96
N VAL A 264 -17.72 -2.42 -43.04
CA VAL A 264 -17.27 -3.77 -43.37
C VAL A 264 -18.49 -4.70 -43.45
N ALA A 265 -18.75 -5.27 -44.62
CA ALA A 265 -19.90 -6.14 -44.84
C ALA A 265 -19.89 -7.36 -43.90
N GLY A 266 -20.99 -7.57 -43.17
CA GLY A 266 -21.14 -8.66 -42.21
C GLY A 266 -20.63 -8.38 -40.80
N ALA A 267 -19.98 -7.22 -40.57
CA ALA A 267 -19.50 -6.84 -39.25
C ALA A 267 -20.62 -6.58 -38.25
N ARG A 268 -20.43 -7.04 -37.01
CA ARG A 268 -21.37 -6.89 -35.90
C ARG A 268 -20.84 -5.88 -34.91
N VAL A 269 -21.33 -4.64 -34.98
CA VAL A 269 -20.90 -3.56 -34.09
C VAL A 269 -22.06 -2.73 -33.57
N ARG A 270 -22.01 -2.44 -32.26
CA ARG A 270 -22.96 -1.57 -31.55
C ARG A 270 -22.20 -0.48 -30.79
N LEU A 271 -22.80 0.71 -30.70
CA LEU A 271 -22.32 1.84 -29.90
C LEU A 271 -23.45 2.33 -29.00
N ASP A 272 -23.19 2.43 -27.70
CA ASP A 272 -24.05 3.12 -26.74
C ASP A 272 -23.36 4.38 -26.18
N GLU A 273 -24.11 5.48 -26.16
CA GLU A 273 -23.67 6.77 -25.62
C GLU A 273 -24.67 7.29 -24.57
N PRO A 274 -24.56 6.85 -23.29
CA PRO A 274 -25.49 7.27 -22.24
C PRO A 274 -25.47 8.79 -22.01
N GLU A 275 -26.60 9.48 -22.20
CA GLU A 275 -26.67 10.95 -22.30
C GLU A 275 -26.15 11.72 -21.08
N SER A 276 -26.22 11.13 -19.88
CA SER A 276 -25.72 11.73 -18.63
C SER A 276 -24.20 11.65 -18.49
N GLU A 277 -23.53 10.77 -19.23
CA GLU A 277 -22.19 10.31 -18.91
C GLU A 277 -21.06 11.08 -19.63
N ALA A 278 -19.91 11.14 -18.96
CA ALA A 278 -18.64 11.70 -19.46
C ALA A 278 -17.54 10.62 -19.44
N HIS A 279 -16.29 10.94 -19.11
CA HIS A 279 -15.18 9.97 -19.12
C HIS A 279 -15.38 8.76 -18.19
N GLY A 280 -16.16 8.93 -17.12
CA GLY A 280 -16.47 7.89 -16.12
C GLY A 280 -17.51 6.85 -16.55
N VAL A 281 -17.87 6.76 -17.84
CA VAL A 281 -18.95 5.88 -18.36
C VAL A 281 -18.73 4.38 -18.08
N TRP A 282 -17.53 3.97 -17.64
CA TRP A 282 -17.24 2.60 -17.25
C TRP A 282 -18.16 2.06 -16.15
N GLN A 283 -18.63 2.92 -15.23
CA GLN A 283 -19.60 2.50 -14.21
C GLN A 283 -20.90 2.06 -14.87
N TRP A 284 -21.35 2.84 -15.86
CA TRP A 284 -22.56 2.55 -16.62
C TRP A 284 -22.42 1.27 -17.45
N ALA A 285 -21.29 1.12 -18.14
CA ALA A 285 -21.00 -0.04 -18.98
C ALA A 285 -20.95 -1.34 -18.16
N TYR A 286 -20.04 -1.41 -17.19
CA TYR A 286 -19.75 -2.65 -16.48
C TYR A 286 -20.80 -3.00 -15.42
N ASP A 287 -21.62 -2.04 -14.97
CA ASP A 287 -22.74 -2.32 -14.09
C ASP A 287 -24.02 -2.71 -14.85
N SER A 288 -23.98 -2.77 -16.18
CA SER A 288 -25.16 -3.13 -16.97
C SER A 288 -25.46 -4.63 -16.95
N GLN A 289 -26.71 -4.97 -16.64
CA GLN A 289 -27.19 -6.36 -16.69
C GLN A 289 -27.24 -6.93 -18.09
N ILE A 290 -27.59 -6.10 -19.07
CA ILE A 290 -27.75 -6.53 -20.46
C ILE A 290 -26.39 -6.82 -21.07
N LEU A 291 -25.40 -5.96 -20.82
CA LEU A 291 -24.04 -6.20 -21.28
C LEU A 291 -23.44 -7.47 -20.65
N GLU A 292 -23.63 -7.66 -19.34
CA GLU A 292 -23.16 -8.87 -18.66
C GLU A 292 -23.80 -10.16 -19.21
N ALA A 293 -25.12 -10.14 -19.43
CA ALA A 293 -25.85 -11.27 -19.99
C ALA A 293 -25.36 -11.62 -21.40
N TRP A 294 -25.08 -10.60 -22.22
CA TRP A 294 -24.52 -10.78 -23.56
C TRP A 294 -23.07 -11.31 -23.52
N LEU A 295 -22.24 -10.77 -22.63
CA LEU A 295 -20.87 -11.27 -22.43
C LEU A 295 -20.82 -12.74 -21.99
N ALA A 296 -21.84 -13.23 -21.27
CA ALA A 296 -21.92 -14.64 -20.92
C ALA A 296 -22.14 -15.55 -22.15
N ASN A 297 -22.73 -15.01 -23.23
CA ASN A 297 -23.06 -15.70 -24.48
C ASN A 297 -22.74 -14.81 -25.72
N PRO A 298 -21.47 -14.49 -25.99
CA PRO A 298 -21.08 -13.49 -26.99
C PRO A 298 -21.40 -13.89 -28.44
N ARG A 299 -21.80 -15.14 -28.68
CA ARG A 299 -22.28 -15.62 -29.99
C ARG A 299 -23.69 -15.12 -30.30
N ASP A 300 -24.46 -14.73 -29.28
CA ASP A 300 -25.81 -14.19 -29.47
C ASP A 300 -25.75 -12.87 -30.26
N PRO A 301 -26.77 -12.58 -31.09
CA PRO A 301 -26.86 -11.30 -31.77
C PRO A 301 -26.74 -10.14 -30.79
N LEU A 302 -26.02 -9.08 -31.19
CA LEU A 302 -26.01 -7.82 -30.44
C LEU A 302 -27.46 -7.35 -30.25
N PRO A 303 -27.86 -6.92 -29.04
CA PRO A 303 -29.19 -6.39 -28.81
C PRO A 303 -29.53 -5.25 -29.78
N GLY A 304 -30.79 -5.15 -30.19
CA GLY A 304 -31.29 -4.09 -31.07
C GLY A 304 -31.20 -2.71 -30.43
N ALA A 305 -31.13 -1.65 -31.25
CA ALA A 305 -30.97 -0.27 -30.77
C ALA A 305 -32.11 0.23 -29.85
N ASP A 306 -33.24 -0.48 -29.82
CA ASP A 306 -34.37 -0.29 -28.91
C ASP A 306 -34.07 -0.70 -27.47
N VAL A 307 -33.14 -1.63 -27.26
CA VAL A 307 -32.69 -2.06 -25.93
C VAL A 307 -31.70 -1.03 -25.40
N ARG A 308 -32.02 -0.34 -24.30
CA ARG A 308 -31.13 0.65 -23.69
C ARG A 308 -30.10 0.00 -22.77
N LEU A 309 -28.84 0.45 -22.86
CA LEU A 309 -27.82 0.11 -21.88
C LEU A 309 -28.09 0.90 -20.60
N GLU A 310 -28.50 0.22 -19.53
CA GLU A 310 -28.77 0.81 -18.21
C GLU A 310 -27.89 0.16 -17.13
N ALA A 311 -27.42 0.97 -16.19
CA ALA A 311 -26.68 0.52 -15.00
C ALA A 311 -27.64 0.02 -13.92
N ARG A 312 -27.22 -0.97 -13.12
CA ARG A 312 -28.02 -1.46 -11.97
C ARG A 312 -28.04 -0.46 -10.82
N GLY A 313 -27.08 0.46 -10.74
CA GLY A 313 -26.86 1.31 -9.58
C GLY A 313 -26.18 0.57 -8.43
N THR A 314 -25.33 -0.42 -8.75
CA THR A 314 -24.63 -1.22 -7.74
C THR A 314 -23.73 -0.30 -6.90
N PRO A 315 -23.95 -0.19 -5.57
CA PRO A 315 -23.09 0.64 -4.74
C PRO A 315 -21.71 0.01 -4.65
N LEU A 316 -20.67 0.80 -4.95
CA LEU A 316 -19.30 0.33 -4.82
C LEU A 316 -18.96 0.02 -3.35
N PRO A 317 -18.08 -0.96 -3.09
CA PRO A 317 -17.53 -1.19 -1.77
C PRO A 317 -16.97 0.10 -1.21
N ARG A 318 -17.15 0.30 0.10
CA ARG A 318 -16.81 1.55 0.79
C ARG A 318 -15.36 2.01 0.58
N SER A 319 -14.41 1.07 0.48
CA SER A 319 -13.00 1.33 0.21
C SER A 319 -12.73 1.89 -1.19
N LEU A 320 -13.66 1.69 -2.13
CA LEU A 320 -13.55 2.09 -3.54
C LEU A 320 -14.44 3.30 -3.88
N GLN A 321 -15.26 3.77 -2.93
CA GLN A 321 -16.01 5.02 -3.11
C GLN A 321 -15.06 6.23 -3.11
N PRO A 322 -15.32 7.27 -3.93
CA PRO A 322 -14.53 8.49 -3.93
C PRO A 322 -14.41 9.12 -2.54
N PHE A 323 -13.20 9.52 -2.16
CA PHE A 323 -12.99 10.28 -0.94
C PHE A 323 -13.35 11.74 -1.22
N VAL A 324 -14.59 12.15 -0.91
CA VAL A 324 -15.03 13.54 -1.07
C VAL A 324 -14.92 14.25 0.28
N PRO A 325 -14.01 15.23 0.44
CA PRO A 325 -13.83 15.92 1.70
C PRO A 325 -15.08 16.70 2.13
N VAL A 326 -15.47 16.56 3.40
CA VAL A 326 -16.56 17.34 4.00
C VAL A 326 -16.07 18.22 5.15
N ALA A 327 -14.95 17.85 5.78
CA ALA A 327 -14.31 18.66 6.81
C ALA A 327 -12.78 18.45 6.82
N HIS A 328 -12.07 19.49 7.21
CA HIS A 328 -10.66 19.48 7.58
C HIS A 328 -10.56 19.89 9.04
N VAL A 329 -9.84 19.12 9.84
CA VAL A 329 -9.73 19.30 11.29
C VAL A 329 -8.26 19.40 11.66
N GLY A 330 -7.79 20.60 11.95
CA GLY A 330 -6.43 20.88 12.43
C GLY A 330 -6.24 20.55 13.91
N GLY A 331 -4.99 20.34 14.31
CA GLY A 331 -4.60 20.02 15.69
C GLY A 331 -5.16 18.68 16.18
N ALA A 332 -5.25 17.68 15.29
CA ALA A 332 -5.88 16.40 15.58
C ALA A 332 -4.91 15.37 16.19
N ALA A 333 -3.65 15.35 15.75
CA ALA A 333 -2.65 14.40 16.21
C ALA A 333 -1.23 14.98 16.12
N TYR A 334 -0.26 14.33 16.75
CA TYR A 334 1.15 14.64 16.60
C TYR A 334 2.03 13.40 16.65
N LEU A 335 3.20 13.53 16.02
CA LEU A 335 4.31 12.57 16.08
C LEU A 335 5.54 13.30 16.62
N ARG A 336 6.18 12.73 17.63
CA ARG A 336 7.44 13.21 18.20
C ARG A 336 8.48 12.11 18.10
N VAL A 337 9.49 12.31 17.26
CA VAL A 337 10.65 11.42 17.17
C VAL A 337 11.78 12.05 17.97
N GLY A 338 11.99 11.57 19.19
CA GLY A 338 13.10 12.00 20.02
C GLY A 338 14.46 11.50 19.51
N ARG A 339 15.52 12.12 20.01
CA ARG A 339 16.90 11.88 19.56
C ARG A 339 17.34 10.41 19.62
N GLU A 340 16.94 9.66 20.64
CA GLU A 340 17.36 8.26 20.83
C GLU A 340 16.78 7.34 19.75
N VAL A 341 15.54 7.60 19.35
CA VAL A 341 14.89 6.89 18.25
C VAL A 341 15.47 7.31 16.91
N LEU A 342 15.73 8.61 16.70
CA LEU A 342 16.40 9.09 15.49
C LEU A 342 17.77 8.42 15.31
N ASP A 343 18.61 8.43 16.34
CA ASP A 343 19.94 7.82 16.31
C ASP A 343 19.87 6.32 15.98
N SER A 344 18.87 5.62 16.51
CA SER A 344 18.64 4.19 16.28
C SER A 344 18.13 3.88 14.87
N ILE A 345 17.15 4.65 14.35
CA ILE A 345 16.67 4.53 12.96
C ILE A 345 17.84 4.74 11.99
N VAL A 346 18.66 5.75 12.26
CA VAL A 346 19.80 6.11 11.42
C VAL A 346 20.88 5.02 11.44
N ALA A 347 21.11 4.39 12.58
CA ALA A 347 22.01 3.25 12.70
C ALA A 347 21.56 2.03 11.87
N ALA A 348 20.25 1.89 11.60
CA ALA A 348 19.69 0.80 10.79
C ALA A 348 19.70 1.07 9.27
N ILE A 349 19.94 2.32 8.83
CA ILE A 349 19.93 2.68 7.39
C ILE A 349 20.85 1.79 6.52
N PRO A 350 22.11 1.49 6.92
CA PRO A 350 23.02 0.69 6.10
C PRO A 350 22.49 -0.69 5.71
N THR A 351 21.70 -1.33 6.60
CA THR A 351 21.13 -2.66 6.38
C THR A 351 19.71 -2.59 5.79
N ALA A 352 18.98 -1.50 6.03
CA ALA A 352 17.61 -1.32 5.55
C ALA A 352 17.50 -0.87 4.09
N VAL A 353 18.51 -0.21 3.52
CA VAL A 353 18.48 0.28 2.14
C VAL A 353 18.76 -0.86 1.14
N PRO A 354 17.82 -1.17 0.22
CA PRO A 354 18.02 -2.20 -0.80
C PRO A 354 19.23 -1.89 -1.70
N LYS A 355 20.01 -2.94 -2.05
CA LYS A 355 21.25 -2.79 -2.84
C LYS A 355 21.01 -2.25 -4.26
N ASP A 356 19.83 -2.49 -4.82
CA ASP A 356 19.39 -1.97 -6.11
C ASP A 356 19.23 -0.43 -6.10
N LEU A 357 18.95 0.20 -4.94
CA LEU A 357 18.95 1.67 -4.83
C LEU A 357 20.36 2.27 -4.88
N LEU A 358 21.39 1.47 -4.64
CA LEU A 358 22.80 1.88 -4.65
C LEU A 358 23.55 1.38 -5.90
N SER A 359 22.84 0.89 -6.92
CA SER A 359 23.43 0.45 -8.18
C SER A 359 22.57 0.83 -9.39
N GLY A 360 23.18 0.95 -10.58
CA GLY A 360 22.45 1.39 -11.78
C GLY A 360 23.32 1.51 -13.02
N LYS A 361 22.74 2.06 -14.10
CA LYS A 361 23.42 2.36 -15.36
C LYS A 361 23.45 3.87 -15.61
N LEU A 362 24.48 4.36 -16.29
CA LEU A 362 24.64 5.76 -16.69
C LEU A 362 24.65 5.90 -18.22
N GLU A 363 24.32 7.09 -18.71
CA GLU A 363 24.40 7.40 -20.14
C GLU A 363 25.85 7.37 -20.64
N PRO A 364 26.09 7.02 -21.92
CA PRO A 364 27.43 7.00 -22.49
C PRO A 364 28.14 8.35 -22.40
N ILE A 365 29.40 8.35 -21.96
CA ILE A 365 30.22 9.56 -21.85
C ILE A 365 31.18 9.62 -23.04
N THR A 366 31.23 10.76 -23.72
CA THR A 366 32.19 10.99 -24.81
C THR A 366 33.27 11.99 -24.37
N ILE A 367 34.53 11.58 -24.47
CA ILE A 367 35.71 12.37 -24.10
C ILE A 367 36.49 12.71 -25.37
N GLN A 368 36.72 14.01 -25.61
CA GLN A 368 37.50 14.51 -26.74
C GLN A 368 38.94 14.88 -26.33
N ASP A 369 39.85 14.81 -27.31
CA ASP A 369 41.26 15.21 -27.20
C ASP A 369 42.13 14.34 -26.28
N ILE A 370 42.05 13.04 -26.55
CA ILE A 370 42.76 12.02 -25.79
C ILE A 370 44.26 12.06 -26.10
N ASP A 371 44.79 12.66 -27.16
CA ASP A 371 46.25 12.58 -27.43
C ASP A 371 47.09 13.71 -26.79
N GLY A 372 46.48 14.66 -26.05
CA GLY A 372 47.21 15.65 -25.24
C GLY A 372 48.25 16.49 -26.02
N GLY A 373 48.13 16.54 -27.35
CA GLY A 373 49.06 17.26 -28.19
C GLY A 373 48.85 18.75 -27.98
N THR A 374 49.79 19.40 -27.27
CA THR A 374 50.01 20.85 -27.41
C THR A 374 49.69 21.27 -28.83
N ARG A 375 48.91 22.35 -29.02
CA ARG A 375 48.56 22.98 -30.31
C ARG A 375 49.81 23.22 -31.19
N LYS A 376 50.44 22.17 -31.70
CA LYS A 376 51.36 22.21 -32.82
C LYS A 376 50.43 22.28 -34.01
N LYS A 377 50.43 23.44 -34.66
CA LYS A 377 49.64 23.87 -35.83
C LYS A 377 49.67 22.92 -37.06
N ARG A 378 49.96 21.61 -36.93
CA ARG A 378 50.17 20.67 -38.06
C ARG A 378 49.39 19.35 -37.99
N THR A 379 48.77 18.93 -36.88
CA THR A 379 48.01 17.66 -36.84
C THR A 379 46.51 17.87 -37.11
N LYS A 380 46.04 17.35 -38.26
CA LYS A 380 44.64 17.43 -38.74
C LYS A 380 43.76 16.27 -38.20
N SER A 381 43.93 15.87 -36.95
CA SER A 381 43.13 14.80 -36.33
C SER A 381 43.13 14.87 -34.81
N TYR A 382 42.04 14.46 -34.18
CA TYR A 382 41.93 14.26 -32.73
C TYR A 382 41.36 12.87 -32.43
N TYR A 383 41.53 12.39 -31.20
CA TYR A 383 40.91 11.15 -30.74
C TYR A 383 39.73 11.44 -29.83
N GLU A 384 38.70 10.62 -29.98
CA GLU A 384 37.46 10.67 -29.20
C GLU A 384 37.21 9.27 -28.62
N ALA A 385 37.04 9.18 -27.30
CA ALA A 385 36.61 7.95 -26.64
C ALA A 385 35.14 8.07 -26.26
N THR A 386 34.39 7.01 -26.53
CA THR A 386 33.04 6.84 -26.04
C THR A 386 33.05 5.69 -25.03
N LEU A 387 32.68 5.98 -23.80
CA LEU A 387 32.49 5.04 -22.69
C LEU A 387 31.03 4.56 -22.76
N GLU A 388 30.82 3.28 -23.06
CA GLU A 388 29.50 2.68 -23.25
C GLU A 388 29.16 1.74 -22.08
N ASP A 389 27.86 1.49 -21.87
CA ASP A 389 27.34 0.56 -20.86
C ASP A 389 27.86 0.79 -19.43
N ILE A 390 28.05 2.06 -19.09
CA ILE A 390 28.56 2.47 -17.78
C ILE A 390 27.59 2.00 -16.70
N SER A 391 28.11 1.30 -15.70
CA SER A 391 27.32 0.88 -14.53
C SER A 391 28.00 1.27 -13.25
N TYR A 392 27.23 1.44 -12.18
CA TYR A 392 27.78 1.75 -10.87
C TYR A 392 27.15 0.89 -9.79
N ARG A 393 27.88 0.71 -8.69
CA ARG A 393 27.40 0.12 -7.44
C ARG A 393 28.12 0.75 -6.25
N GLY A 394 27.50 0.77 -5.08
CA GLY A 394 28.10 1.27 -3.85
C GLY A 394 27.42 0.74 -2.60
N GLU A 395 28.00 1.08 -1.45
CA GLU A 395 27.50 0.68 -0.13
C GLU A 395 27.42 1.89 0.79
N ILE A 396 26.40 1.92 1.66
CA ILE A 396 26.35 2.84 2.79
C ILE A 396 27.05 2.13 3.95
N HIS A 397 28.17 2.68 4.43
CA HIS A 397 28.89 2.15 5.58
C HIS A 397 28.24 2.57 6.91
N SER A 398 27.85 3.84 7.00
CA SER A 398 27.14 4.40 8.16
C SER A 398 26.36 5.64 7.75
N ALA A 399 25.40 6.03 8.58
CA ALA A 399 24.69 7.28 8.47
C ALA A 399 24.66 7.97 9.83
N GLU A 400 24.53 9.29 9.82
CA GLU A 400 24.30 10.13 11.00
C GLU A 400 23.25 11.18 10.65
N MET A 401 22.37 11.49 11.59
CA MET A 401 21.38 12.57 11.47
C MET A 401 21.46 13.44 12.72
N THR A 402 21.67 14.74 12.54
CA THR A 402 21.83 15.70 13.64
C THR A 402 20.81 16.83 13.48
N PRO A 403 19.68 16.78 14.20
CA PRO A 403 18.74 17.88 14.24
C PRO A 403 19.32 19.09 15.01
N ARG A 404 18.98 20.30 14.59
CA ARG A 404 19.54 21.57 15.09
C ARG A 404 18.44 22.56 15.47
N ASP A 405 18.77 23.50 16.35
CA ASP A 405 17.81 24.51 16.85
C ASP A 405 17.46 25.59 15.81
N ASP A 406 18.16 25.63 14.67
CA ASP A 406 17.84 26.51 13.54
C ASP A 406 16.75 25.92 12.61
N GLY A 407 16.13 24.81 13.03
CA GLY A 407 15.10 24.11 12.26
C GLY A 407 15.65 23.19 11.17
N THR A 408 16.97 22.98 11.12
CA THR A 408 17.60 22.12 10.10
C THR A 408 18.03 20.76 10.65
N VAL A 409 18.19 19.80 9.75
CA VAL A 409 18.72 18.47 10.01
C VAL A 409 19.95 18.27 9.14
N LEU A 410 21.12 18.07 9.77
CA LEU A 410 22.32 17.64 9.05
C LEU A 410 22.27 16.13 8.90
N VAL A 411 22.35 15.65 7.67
CA VAL A 411 22.51 14.23 7.35
C VAL A 411 23.93 14.02 6.84
N LYS A 412 24.60 13.00 7.37
CA LYS A 412 25.90 12.54 6.89
C LYS A 412 25.80 11.07 6.53
N MET A 413 26.22 10.70 5.34
CA MET A 413 26.25 9.32 4.87
C MET A 413 27.66 8.96 4.47
N ALA A 414 28.24 7.98 5.15
CA ALA A 414 29.55 7.45 4.81
C ALA A 414 29.37 6.40 3.72
N LEU A 415 29.77 6.73 2.49
CA LEU A 415 29.71 5.82 1.35
C LEU A 415 31.03 5.05 1.22
N LYS A 416 30.96 3.77 0.89
CA LYS A 416 32.11 2.88 0.69
C LYS A 416 31.94 2.04 -0.56
N ASN A 417 33.05 1.55 -1.10
CA ASN A 417 33.08 0.58 -2.19
C ASN A 417 32.25 1.03 -3.40
N ILE A 418 32.31 2.32 -3.73
CA ILE A 418 31.66 2.84 -4.93
C ILE A 418 32.52 2.39 -6.11
N ILE A 419 31.93 1.63 -7.02
CA ILE A 419 32.58 1.10 -8.21
C ILE A 419 31.79 1.59 -9.40
N VAL A 420 32.48 2.23 -10.35
CA VAL A 420 31.93 2.59 -11.65
C VAL A 420 32.65 1.75 -12.70
N ASP A 421 31.92 0.85 -13.33
CA ASP A 421 32.43 -0.05 -14.36
C ASP A 421 32.23 0.57 -15.74
N PHE A 422 33.29 0.54 -16.54
CA PHE A 422 33.33 0.92 -17.94
C PHE A 422 33.67 -0.33 -18.77
N PRO A 423 32.67 -1.17 -19.07
CA PRO A 423 32.90 -2.45 -19.72
C PRO A 423 33.45 -2.29 -21.14
N LEU A 424 33.12 -1.17 -21.82
CA LEU A 424 33.59 -0.89 -23.16
C LEU A 424 33.93 0.58 -23.36
N THR A 425 35.15 0.84 -23.86
CA THR A 425 35.61 2.15 -24.32
C THR A 425 36.00 2.07 -25.80
N ARG A 426 35.26 2.77 -26.66
CA ARG A 426 35.55 2.84 -28.10
C ARG A 426 36.32 4.11 -28.43
N ILE A 427 37.51 3.96 -29.00
CA ILE A 427 38.35 5.12 -29.35
C ILE A 427 38.42 5.29 -30.87
N HIS A 428 37.99 6.45 -31.33
CA HIS A 428 37.95 6.85 -32.72
C HIS A 428 39.00 7.91 -33.02
N GLU A 429 39.70 7.78 -34.15
CA GLU A 429 40.44 8.87 -34.77
C GLU A 429 39.47 9.69 -35.63
N ILE A 430 39.32 10.97 -35.30
CA ILE A 430 38.56 11.94 -36.08
C ILE A 430 39.55 12.77 -36.90
N LYS A 431 39.55 12.59 -38.22
CA LYS A 431 40.33 13.46 -39.11
C LYS A 431 39.54 14.71 -39.43
N LEU A 432 40.20 15.86 -39.38
CA LEU A 432 39.62 17.16 -39.68
C LEU A 432 39.99 17.59 -41.10
N GLU A 433 39.03 18.18 -41.80
CA GLU A 433 39.27 18.91 -43.04
C GLU A 433 38.98 20.39 -42.87
N GLU A 434 39.75 21.22 -43.56
CA GLU A 434 39.55 22.66 -43.58
C GLU A 434 38.50 22.99 -44.64
N LYS A 435 37.38 23.57 -44.21
CA LYS A 435 36.35 24.11 -45.11
C LYS A 435 36.17 25.60 -44.88
N ARG A 436 35.92 26.35 -45.95
CA ARG A 436 35.48 27.75 -45.85
C ARG A 436 33.97 27.77 -45.63
N VAL A 437 33.55 28.25 -44.45
CA VAL A 437 32.14 28.45 -44.11
C VAL A 437 31.94 29.95 -43.91
N ARG A 438 31.16 30.59 -44.79
CA ARG A 438 30.92 32.06 -44.80
C ARG A 438 32.22 32.88 -44.80
N GLY A 439 33.17 32.53 -45.68
CA GLY A 439 34.45 33.24 -45.83
C GLY A 439 35.47 33.00 -44.72
N ARG A 440 35.10 32.38 -43.59
CA ARG A 440 36.02 32.02 -42.50
C ARG A 440 36.45 30.55 -42.61
N ARG A 441 37.74 30.30 -42.34
CA ARG A 441 38.29 28.95 -42.24
C ARG A 441 37.70 28.26 -41.00
N ARG A 442 37.04 27.11 -41.18
CA ARG A 442 36.61 26.22 -40.10
C ARG A 442 37.11 24.82 -40.37
N PHE A 443 37.55 24.12 -39.32
CA PHE A 443 37.84 22.71 -39.38
C PHE A 443 36.57 21.93 -39.08
N VAL A 444 36.22 20.98 -39.95
CA VAL A 444 35.07 20.07 -39.75
C VAL A 444 35.53 18.62 -39.81
N PRO A 445 34.83 17.68 -39.14
CA PRO A 445 35.14 16.26 -39.23
C PRO A 445 35.02 15.75 -40.68
N LYS A 446 36.08 15.11 -41.18
CA LYS A 446 36.15 14.45 -42.50
C LYS A 446 35.86 12.96 -42.43
N SER A 447 36.40 12.28 -41.42
CA SER A 447 36.23 10.83 -41.26
C SER A 447 36.38 10.43 -39.80
N ARG A 448 35.56 9.46 -39.36
CA ARG A 448 35.62 8.82 -38.05
C ARG A 448 36.03 7.36 -38.25
N LYS A 449 37.20 6.96 -37.72
CA LYS A 449 37.69 5.57 -37.82
C LYS A 449 37.99 5.03 -36.43
N GLN A 450 37.36 3.93 -36.04
CA GLN A 450 37.69 3.23 -34.80
C GLN A 450 39.13 2.71 -34.87
N LYS A 451 39.91 2.96 -33.82
CA LYS A 451 41.32 2.56 -33.74
C LYS A 451 41.61 1.61 -32.60
N PHE A 452 40.93 1.83 -31.48
CA PHE A 452 41.15 1.05 -30.27
C PHE A 452 39.83 0.68 -29.62
N LEU A 453 39.83 -0.48 -28.99
CA LEU A 453 38.82 -0.93 -28.04
C LEU A 453 39.54 -1.22 -26.73
N ALA A 454 38.97 -0.76 -25.63
CA ALA A 454 39.45 -1.08 -24.30
C ALA A 454 38.28 -1.59 -23.47
N TYR A 455 38.52 -2.64 -22.69
CA TYR A 455 37.50 -3.34 -21.93
C TYR A 455 37.75 -3.19 -20.43
N ASP A 456 36.69 -3.32 -19.64
CA ASP A 456 36.75 -3.50 -18.17
C ASP A 456 37.61 -2.48 -17.41
N SER A 457 37.51 -1.20 -17.78
CA SER A 457 38.10 -0.13 -16.95
C SER A 457 37.17 0.17 -15.76
N GLN A 458 37.73 0.59 -14.63
CA GLN A 458 36.94 0.89 -13.44
C GLN A 458 37.43 2.16 -12.75
N ILE A 459 36.48 2.93 -12.20
CA ILE A 459 36.75 3.88 -11.13
C ILE A 459 36.35 3.22 -9.82
N LEU A 460 37.27 3.22 -8.86
CA LEU A 460 37.05 2.74 -7.51
C LEU A 460 37.13 3.91 -6.55
N VAL A 461 36.04 4.20 -5.84
CA VAL A 461 35.98 5.23 -4.82
C VAL A 461 35.74 4.61 -3.44
N ALA A 462 36.42 5.14 -2.43
CA ALA A 462 36.20 4.79 -1.03
C ALA A 462 36.48 3.30 -0.68
N ARG A 463 37.47 2.65 -1.31
CA ARG A 463 37.86 1.26 -1.00
C ARG A 463 38.49 1.09 0.38
N ARG A 464 39.39 2.03 0.73
CA ARG A 464 40.16 2.00 1.99
C ARG A 464 39.50 2.77 3.11
N LYS A 465 38.85 3.89 2.80
CA LYS A 465 38.17 4.74 3.79
C LYS A 465 36.88 5.29 3.18
N PRO A 466 35.77 5.34 3.94
CA PRO A 466 34.52 5.90 3.46
C PRO A 466 34.67 7.37 3.03
N VAL A 467 33.88 7.79 2.05
CA VAL A 467 33.71 9.20 1.64
C VAL A 467 32.39 9.70 2.18
N LEU A 468 32.36 10.94 2.68
CA LEU A 468 31.19 11.49 3.35
C LEU A 468 30.33 12.31 2.38
N LEU A 469 29.08 11.89 2.21
CA LEU A 469 28.01 12.71 1.62
C LEU A 469 27.30 13.44 2.75
N GLU A 470 27.43 14.77 2.77
CA GLU A 470 26.77 15.64 3.74
C GLU A 470 25.68 16.45 3.05
N PHE A 471 24.51 16.53 3.67
CA PHE A 471 23.48 17.46 3.22
C PHE A 471 22.64 17.97 4.38
N VAL A 472 22.18 19.21 4.26
CA VAL A 472 21.37 19.90 5.26
C VAL A 472 19.96 20.03 4.73
N LEU A 473 19.01 19.46 5.47
CA LEU A 473 17.59 19.51 5.19
C LEU A 473 16.90 20.54 6.10
N LYS A 474 15.88 21.21 5.58
CA LYS A 474 14.95 22.01 6.34
C LYS A 474 13.54 21.51 6.07
N PRO A 475 13.00 20.63 6.94
CA PRO A 475 11.63 20.18 6.83
C PRO A 475 10.66 21.36 6.96
N THR A 476 9.67 21.42 6.08
CA THR A 476 8.57 22.40 6.13
C THR A 476 7.24 21.72 5.89
N ALA A 477 6.19 22.20 6.53
CA ALA A 477 4.82 21.77 6.26
C ALA A 477 4.04 22.95 5.69
N ALA A 478 3.51 22.79 4.49
CA ALA A 478 2.69 23.77 3.79
C ALA A 478 1.72 23.05 2.87
N ASP A 479 0.54 23.63 2.64
CA ASP A 479 -0.48 23.06 1.74
C ASP A 479 -0.80 21.58 2.03
N ARG A 480 -0.81 21.21 3.33
CA ARG A 480 -1.07 19.83 3.81
C ARG A 480 -0.06 18.80 3.30
N ARG A 481 1.14 19.25 2.92
CA ARG A 481 2.26 18.43 2.48
C ARG A 481 3.50 18.73 3.29
N LEU A 482 4.30 17.70 3.53
CA LEU A 482 5.62 17.81 4.13
C LEU A 482 6.64 17.88 2.99
N SER A 483 7.48 18.91 3.01
CA SER A 483 8.61 19.03 2.08
C SER A 483 9.94 18.98 2.84
N LEU A 484 10.94 18.36 2.21
CA LEU A 484 12.29 18.22 2.68
C LEU A 484 13.18 19.19 1.89
N GLY A 485 13.15 20.47 2.26
CA GLY A 485 13.91 21.51 1.57
C GLY A 485 15.42 21.28 1.70
N LEU A 486 16.12 21.13 0.58
CA LEU A 486 17.57 20.98 0.54
C LEU A 486 18.25 22.36 0.68
N VAL A 487 19.00 22.56 1.75
CA VAL A 487 19.71 23.83 2.02
C VAL A 487 21.11 23.81 1.43
N LYS A 488 21.84 22.71 1.62
CA LYS A 488 23.21 22.55 1.16
C LYS A 488 23.53 21.07 0.98
N THR A 489 24.34 20.75 -0.02
CA THR A 489 25.00 19.45 -0.21
C THR A 489 26.51 19.64 -0.22
N GLY A 490 27.23 18.58 0.14
CA GLY A 490 28.68 18.51 0.04
C GLY A 490 29.12 17.06 -0.09
N PHE A 491 29.94 16.78 -1.08
CA PHE A 491 30.57 15.49 -1.27
C PHE A 491 31.92 15.71 -1.94
N GLN A 492 32.99 15.34 -1.26
CA GLN A 492 34.37 15.57 -1.70
C GLN A 492 35.17 14.28 -1.56
N ILE A 493 35.84 13.88 -2.63
CA ILE A 493 36.67 12.69 -2.70
C ILE A 493 38.13 13.12 -2.59
N ALA A 494 38.84 12.68 -1.55
CA ALA A 494 40.26 12.94 -1.44
C ALA A 494 41.05 12.15 -2.52
N PRO A 495 42.23 12.64 -2.99
CA PRO A 495 43.02 11.94 -3.99
C PRO A 495 43.35 10.48 -3.64
N ASP A 496 43.56 10.15 -2.37
CA ASP A 496 43.85 8.80 -1.88
C ASP A 496 42.61 7.89 -1.78
N GLN A 497 41.41 8.43 -2.04
CA GLN A 497 40.13 7.72 -2.04
C GLN A 497 39.61 7.45 -3.44
N PHE A 498 40.29 7.93 -4.49
CA PHE A 498 39.92 7.79 -5.89
C PHE A 498 41.00 6.99 -6.62
N GLU A 499 40.71 5.74 -6.97
CA GLU A 499 41.61 4.85 -7.68
C GLU A 499 41.00 4.52 -9.05
N VAL A 500 41.84 4.43 -10.09
CA VAL A 500 41.42 3.99 -11.43
C VAL A 500 42.12 2.69 -11.75
N VAL A 501 41.34 1.68 -12.12
CA VAL A 501 41.84 0.43 -12.69
C VAL A 501 41.70 0.56 -14.20
N GLY A 502 42.83 0.61 -14.88
CA GLY A 502 42.86 0.66 -16.34
C GLY A 502 42.43 -0.66 -16.98
N PRO A 503 42.18 -0.64 -18.29
CA PRO A 503 41.71 -1.82 -19.02
C PRO A 503 42.79 -2.91 -19.05
N PRO A 504 42.49 -4.18 -18.71
CA PRO A 504 43.46 -5.27 -18.80
C PRO A 504 43.89 -5.54 -20.25
N VAL A 505 43.01 -5.26 -21.22
CA VAL A 505 43.27 -5.44 -22.65
C VAL A 505 42.89 -4.18 -23.43
N VAL A 506 43.82 -3.71 -24.25
CA VAL A 506 43.58 -2.67 -25.27
C VAL A 506 43.83 -3.29 -26.65
N GLU A 507 42.75 -3.49 -27.40
CA GLU A 507 42.82 -3.96 -28.78
C GLU A 507 43.18 -2.79 -29.71
N ALA A 508 44.07 -3.04 -30.67
CA ALA A 508 44.55 -2.04 -31.61
C ALA A 508 44.64 -2.62 -33.02
N THR A 509 44.32 -1.80 -34.03
CA THR A 509 44.44 -2.18 -35.45
C THR A 509 45.67 -1.52 -36.11
N GLY A 510 46.52 -2.30 -36.80
CA GLY A 510 47.68 -1.83 -37.59
C GLY A 510 49.09 -2.14 -37.03
N LEU A 511 50.16 -1.62 -37.66
CA LEU A 511 51.58 -1.84 -37.29
C LEU A 511 52.06 -0.91 -36.14
N PHE A 512 53.03 -1.38 -35.33
CA PHE A 512 53.57 -0.75 -34.10
C PHE A 512 52.56 -0.71 -32.92
N GLN A 513 52.05 -1.88 -32.52
CA GLN A 513 50.90 -1.98 -31.60
C GLN A 513 51.26 -1.76 -30.12
N GLU A 514 52.40 -2.27 -29.64
CA GLU A 514 52.69 -2.31 -28.19
C GLU A 514 52.86 -0.92 -27.57
N THR A 515 53.66 -0.06 -28.22
CA THR A 515 53.89 1.33 -27.75
C THR A 515 52.65 2.22 -27.87
N LYS A 516 51.75 1.90 -28.81
CA LYS A 516 50.48 2.61 -28.98
C LYS A 516 49.45 2.15 -27.93
N ARG A 517 49.38 0.84 -27.66
CA ARG A 517 48.53 0.26 -26.60
C ARG A 517 48.88 0.84 -25.23
N LYS A 518 50.18 0.91 -24.89
CA LYS A 518 50.64 1.50 -23.62
C LYS A 518 50.23 2.97 -23.47
N ARG A 519 50.42 3.79 -24.52
CA ARG A 519 49.99 5.20 -24.53
C ARG A 519 48.48 5.37 -24.38
N VAL A 520 47.71 4.54 -25.07
CA VAL A 520 46.25 4.53 -24.96
C VAL A 520 45.81 4.14 -23.54
N TYR A 521 46.41 3.10 -22.96
CA TYR A 521 46.16 2.69 -21.58
C TYR A 521 46.44 3.83 -20.59
N GLU A 522 47.65 4.40 -20.62
CA GLU A 522 48.07 5.47 -19.71
C GLU A 522 47.12 6.67 -19.78
N ARG A 523 46.60 6.95 -20.97
CA ARG A 523 45.71 8.08 -21.18
C ARG A 523 44.26 7.82 -20.80
N ILE A 524 43.73 6.61 -21.03
CA ILE A 524 42.42 6.22 -20.48
C ILE A 524 42.46 6.38 -18.97
N VAL A 525 43.51 5.87 -18.32
CA VAL A 525 43.72 5.99 -16.88
C VAL A 525 43.79 7.46 -16.46
N ALA A 526 44.62 8.27 -17.11
CA ALA A 526 44.73 9.70 -16.81
C ALA A 526 43.39 10.44 -16.98
N SER A 527 42.65 10.14 -18.04
CA SER A 527 41.37 10.80 -18.32
C SER A 527 40.29 10.42 -17.32
N LEU A 528 40.24 9.16 -16.88
CA LEU A 528 39.35 8.70 -15.81
C LEU A 528 39.75 9.29 -14.44
N LEU A 529 41.05 9.48 -14.18
CA LEU A 529 41.54 10.17 -12.98
C LEU A 529 41.07 11.64 -12.93
N GLU A 530 40.95 12.29 -14.09
CA GLU A 530 40.39 13.64 -14.21
C GLU A 530 38.87 13.70 -13.96
N GLN A 531 38.15 12.56 -14.00
CA GLN A 531 36.68 12.51 -13.80
C GLN A 531 36.24 12.60 -12.33
N ARG A 532 37.14 12.81 -11.37
CA ARG A 532 36.78 12.90 -9.95
C ARG A 532 35.67 13.93 -9.68
N GLY A 533 35.79 15.12 -10.25
CA GLY A 533 34.79 16.19 -10.10
C GLY A 533 33.43 15.80 -10.66
N LEU A 534 33.41 15.10 -11.80
CA LEU A 534 32.16 14.60 -12.39
C LEU A 534 31.46 13.59 -11.47
N VAL A 535 32.21 12.68 -10.85
CA VAL A 535 31.66 11.74 -9.86
C VAL A 535 31.10 12.50 -8.65
N GLU A 536 31.81 13.53 -8.19
CA GLU A 536 31.36 14.37 -7.09
C GLU A 536 30.04 15.09 -7.40
N ASP A 537 29.94 15.69 -8.58
CA ASP A 537 28.75 16.39 -9.05
C ASP A 537 27.56 15.43 -9.19
N LYS A 538 27.76 14.26 -9.81
CA LYS A 538 26.69 13.27 -10.02
C LYS A 538 26.12 12.71 -8.72
N VAL A 539 26.96 12.47 -7.72
CA VAL A 539 26.48 12.03 -6.40
C VAL A 539 25.64 13.13 -5.73
N GLN A 540 26.05 14.40 -5.86
CA GLN A 540 25.28 15.52 -5.32
C GLN A 540 23.94 15.74 -6.07
N GLU A 541 23.93 15.60 -7.39
CA GLU A 541 22.72 15.67 -8.24
C GLU A 541 21.69 14.58 -7.90
N ALA A 542 22.11 13.46 -7.31
CA ALA A 542 21.20 12.40 -6.88
C ALA A 542 20.40 12.76 -5.62
N VAL A 543 20.91 13.68 -4.78
CA VAL A 543 20.28 14.03 -3.48
C VAL A 543 18.87 14.59 -3.67
N PRO A 544 18.59 15.59 -4.54
CA PRO A 544 17.23 16.07 -4.77
C PRO A 544 16.26 14.96 -5.20
N THR A 545 16.67 14.09 -6.12
CA THR A 545 15.83 12.97 -6.60
C THR A 545 15.47 12.01 -5.47
N MET A 546 16.44 11.70 -4.61
CA MET A 546 16.21 10.89 -3.41
C MET A 546 15.22 11.56 -2.46
N LEU A 547 15.35 12.87 -2.22
CA LEU A 547 14.43 13.62 -1.36
C LEU A 547 13.01 13.64 -1.92
N THR A 548 12.83 13.85 -3.22
CA THR A 548 11.51 13.77 -3.87
C THR A 548 10.89 12.38 -3.72
N ALA A 549 11.68 11.32 -3.87
CA ALA A 549 11.20 9.94 -3.64
C ALA A 549 10.81 9.71 -2.16
N MET A 550 11.52 10.32 -1.21
CA MET A 550 11.16 10.27 0.22
C MET A 550 9.86 11.05 0.49
N GLU A 551 9.69 12.25 -0.06
CA GLU A 551 8.48 13.06 0.06
C GLU A 551 7.24 12.30 -0.47
N GLN A 552 7.36 11.60 -1.60
CA GLN A 552 6.27 10.77 -2.14
C GLN A 552 5.87 9.62 -1.21
N LYS A 553 6.82 9.04 -0.48
CA LYS A 553 6.54 8.00 0.53
C LYS A 553 5.95 8.58 1.82
N LEU A 554 6.15 9.87 2.07
CA LEU A 554 5.61 10.60 3.23
C LEU A 554 4.19 11.15 2.98
N GLU A 555 3.69 11.09 1.74
CA GLU A 555 2.26 11.34 1.46
C GLU A 555 1.42 10.25 2.15
N LEU A 556 0.84 10.61 3.30
CA LEU A 556 -0.05 9.76 4.09
C LEU A 556 -1.32 9.47 3.27
N ALA A 557 -1.29 8.39 2.49
CA ALA A 557 -2.42 7.91 1.73
C ALA A 557 -3.59 7.50 2.65
N ASP A 558 -4.76 7.26 2.05
CA ASP A 558 -5.93 6.68 2.72
C ASP A 558 -5.53 5.48 3.59
N SER A 559 -5.40 5.68 4.90
CA SER A 559 -5.30 4.59 5.88
C SER A 559 -6.68 4.41 6.52
N PRO A 560 -7.59 3.65 5.89
CA PRO A 560 -8.95 3.42 6.40
C PRO A 560 -8.95 2.78 7.80
N ASP A 561 -7.85 2.14 8.19
CA ASP A 561 -7.71 1.46 9.49
C ASP A 561 -7.49 2.41 10.68
N LEU A 562 -7.14 3.67 10.39
CA LEU A 562 -6.79 4.68 11.39
C LEU A 562 -7.97 5.01 12.32
N LEU A 563 -9.17 5.22 11.76
CA LEU A 563 -10.38 5.57 12.52
C LEU A 563 -11.28 4.38 12.83
N SER A 564 -11.24 3.31 12.02
CA SER A 564 -11.98 2.09 12.34
C SER A 564 -11.58 1.59 13.73
N SER A 565 -10.29 1.83 14.05
CA SER A 565 -9.73 1.59 15.36
C SER A 565 -9.82 2.77 16.34
N LEU A 566 -10.74 3.70 16.20
CA LEU A 566 -10.92 4.80 17.16
C LEU A 566 -12.41 5.09 17.37
N TRP A 567 -13.27 4.49 16.54
CA TRP A 567 -14.67 4.84 16.43
C TRP A 567 -15.51 4.11 17.49
N PRO A 568 -16.12 4.84 18.43
CA PRO A 568 -16.81 4.25 19.57
C PRO A 568 -18.28 3.92 19.29
N LEU A 569 -18.80 4.26 18.11
CA LEU A 569 -20.17 3.94 17.73
C LEU A 569 -20.21 2.69 16.84
N PRO A 570 -21.17 1.78 17.02
CA PRO A 570 -21.31 0.57 16.18
C PRO A 570 -21.97 0.85 14.81
N VAL A 571 -21.97 2.11 14.39
CA VAL A 571 -22.61 2.61 13.16
C VAL A 571 -21.55 3.13 12.19
N PHE A 572 -21.98 3.88 11.17
CA PHE A 572 -21.11 4.52 10.19
C PHE A 572 -19.80 5.07 10.81
N GLN A 573 -18.66 4.53 10.36
CA GLN A 573 -17.31 4.90 10.82
C GLN A 573 -16.68 5.92 9.87
N PRO A 574 -16.48 7.20 10.19
CA PRO A 574 -15.96 8.19 9.24
C PRO A 574 -14.65 7.74 8.55
N ARG A 575 -14.52 8.02 7.25
CA ARG A 575 -13.25 7.84 6.54
C ARG A 575 -12.41 9.10 6.71
N VAL A 576 -11.12 8.95 7.00
CA VAL A 576 -10.20 10.09 7.14
C VAL A 576 -8.87 9.90 6.42
N ARG A 577 -8.22 11.03 6.14
CA ARG A 577 -6.83 11.14 5.70
C ARG A 577 -6.06 12.06 6.64
N LEU A 578 -4.88 11.65 7.07
CA LEU A 578 -3.98 12.50 7.85
C LEU A 578 -3.21 13.46 6.94
N TRP A 579 -2.85 14.64 7.46
CA TRP A 579 -1.96 15.55 6.77
C TRP A 579 -1.08 16.34 7.74
N PRO A 580 0.17 16.68 7.36
CA PRO A 580 1.04 17.51 8.17
C PRO A 580 0.55 18.96 8.20
N GLU A 581 0.40 19.50 9.41
CA GLU A 581 0.02 20.90 9.65
C GLU A 581 1.25 21.76 9.94
N ALA A 582 2.16 21.27 10.77
CA ALA A 582 3.38 21.95 11.15
C ALA A 582 4.48 20.94 11.48
N VAL A 583 5.73 21.35 11.29
CA VAL A 583 6.92 20.58 11.67
C VAL A 583 7.89 21.47 12.44
N VAL A 584 8.46 20.94 13.51
CA VAL A 584 9.48 21.61 14.32
C VAL A 584 10.66 20.66 14.49
N VAL A 585 11.86 21.19 14.25
CA VAL A 585 13.13 20.49 14.44
C VAL A 585 13.93 21.22 15.51
N GLU A 586 14.41 20.47 16.49
CA GLU A 586 15.22 20.97 17.61
C GLU A 586 16.32 19.96 17.93
N LYS A 587 17.37 20.34 18.69
CA LYS A 587 18.44 19.39 19.11
C LYS A 587 17.93 18.12 19.79
N SER A 588 16.75 18.18 20.39
CA SER A 588 16.13 17.05 21.10
C SER A 588 15.43 16.06 20.18
N GLY A 589 15.16 16.41 18.92
CA GLY A 589 14.43 15.58 17.96
C GLY A 589 13.51 16.38 17.02
N LEU A 590 12.61 15.67 16.35
CA LEU A 590 11.66 16.21 15.37
C LEU A 590 10.22 16.01 15.84
N SER A 591 9.38 17.02 15.67
CA SER A 591 7.95 16.98 15.97
C SER A 591 7.14 17.33 14.73
N VAL A 592 6.06 16.60 14.47
CA VAL A 592 5.07 16.90 13.42
C VAL A 592 3.70 17.00 14.06
N ALA A 593 3.02 18.13 13.89
CA ALA A 593 1.60 18.28 14.19
C ALA A 593 0.80 17.96 12.94
N MET A 594 -0.34 17.30 13.13
CA MET A 594 -1.13 16.71 12.07
C MET A 594 -2.60 17.12 12.21
N GLY A 595 -3.20 17.42 11.07
CA GLY A 595 -4.64 17.51 10.92
C GLY A 595 -5.22 16.24 10.28
N ILE A 596 -6.54 16.15 10.25
CA ILE A 596 -7.26 15.13 9.49
C ILE A 596 -8.19 15.78 8.46
N THR A 597 -8.43 15.10 7.35
CA THR A 597 -9.54 15.37 6.45
C THR A 597 -10.56 14.27 6.63
N VAL A 598 -11.84 14.61 6.74
CA VAL A 598 -12.96 13.67 6.87
C VAL A 598 -13.72 13.61 5.55
N ALA A 599 -14.06 12.41 5.10
CA ALA A 599 -14.90 12.22 3.91
C ALA A 599 -16.39 12.29 4.24
N ALA A 600 -17.18 12.71 3.25
CA ALA A 600 -18.62 12.59 3.28
C ALA A 600 -19.06 11.13 3.40
N ALA A 601 -20.19 10.91 4.07
CA ALA A 601 -20.78 9.58 4.16
C ALA A 601 -21.42 9.13 2.85
N ASP A 602 -22.08 10.06 2.18
CA ASP A 602 -22.50 9.95 0.80
C ASP A 602 -21.77 11.04 -0.01
N PRO A 603 -20.86 10.65 -0.93
CA PRO A 603 -20.21 11.57 -1.85
C PRO A 603 -21.18 12.45 -2.66
N ALA A 604 -22.39 11.95 -2.98
CA ALA A 604 -23.36 12.67 -3.80
C ALA A 604 -24.03 13.83 -3.06
N THR A 605 -24.12 13.76 -1.74
CA THR A 605 -24.72 14.81 -0.90
C THR A 605 -23.66 15.68 -0.21
N ALA A 606 -22.39 15.54 -0.57
CA ALA A 606 -21.31 16.30 0.03
C ALA A 606 -21.42 17.81 -0.28
N PRO A 607 -21.13 18.70 0.66
CA PRO A 607 -21.11 20.14 0.40
C PRO A 607 -19.98 20.50 -0.58
N ALA A 608 -20.19 21.52 -1.41
CA ALA A 608 -19.22 21.95 -2.41
C ALA A 608 -17.89 22.46 -1.81
N LYS A 609 -17.90 22.92 -0.55
CA LYS A 609 -16.69 23.33 0.19
C LYS A 609 -16.62 22.61 1.54
N PRO A 610 -15.49 21.98 1.88
CA PRO A 610 -15.30 21.37 3.19
C PRO A 610 -15.30 22.41 4.32
N ARG A 611 -15.75 22.02 5.51
CA ARG A 611 -15.66 22.84 6.73
C ARG A 611 -14.21 22.85 7.24
N GLU A 612 -13.70 24.00 7.67
CA GLU A 612 -12.38 24.11 8.34
C GLU A 612 -12.59 24.21 9.86
N LEU A 613 -12.02 23.27 10.61
CA LEU A 613 -12.14 23.16 12.06
C LEU A 613 -10.74 23.10 12.68
N VAL A 614 -10.59 23.61 13.91
CA VAL A 614 -9.33 23.54 14.66
C VAL A 614 -9.63 23.03 16.06
N LEU A 615 -9.08 21.86 16.42
CA LEU A 615 -9.25 21.27 17.75
C LEU A 615 -8.28 21.86 18.75
N VAL A 616 -6.99 21.76 18.46
CA VAL A 616 -5.92 22.26 19.30
C VAL A 616 -5.13 23.29 18.51
N LYS A 617 -5.39 24.57 18.79
CA LYS A 617 -4.63 25.67 18.21
C LYS A 617 -3.15 25.55 18.58
N ASP A 618 -2.28 25.77 17.60
CA ASP A 618 -0.83 25.75 17.70
C ASP A 618 -0.29 24.45 18.33
N LEU A 619 -0.90 23.31 17.98
CA LEU A 619 -0.60 21.99 18.56
C LEU A 619 0.90 21.70 18.64
N ILE A 620 1.66 22.08 17.61
CA ILE A 620 3.10 21.85 17.54
C ILE A 620 3.87 22.42 18.74
N THR A 621 3.41 23.53 19.33
CA THR A 621 4.03 24.17 20.51
C THR A 621 3.72 23.45 21.82
N LYS A 622 2.71 22.58 21.81
CA LYS A 622 2.23 21.80 22.97
C LYS A 622 2.75 20.36 22.98
N VAL A 623 3.51 19.97 21.95
CA VAL A 623 4.11 18.63 21.85
C VAL A 623 5.20 18.49 22.92
N PRO A 624 5.08 17.54 23.86
CA PRO A 624 6.09 17.35 24.90
C PRO A 624 7.43 16.91 24.30
N ARG A 625 8.54 17.45 24.83
CA ARG A 625 9.88 17.02 24.43
C ARG A 625 10.22 15.69 25.09
N THR A 626 10.60 14.71 24.26
CA THR A 626 11.04 13.38 24.69
C THR A 626 12.32 12.96 23.96
N ARG A 627 13.01 11.95 24.50
CA ARG A 627 14.12 11.26 23.81
C ARG A 627 13.64 10.04 23.01
N SER A 628 12.54 9.46 23.45
CA SER A 628 11.77 8.36 22.88
C SER A 628 10.86 8.82 21.72
N LEU A 629 10.17 7.87 21.10
CA LEU A 629 9.08 8.14 20.17
C LEU A 629 7.81 8.35 20.96
N ARG A 630 7.09 9.44 20.68
CA ARG A 630 5.77 9.70 21.25
C ARG A 630 4.77 10.00 20.15
N VAL A 631 3.60 9.37 20.23
CA VAL A 631 2.47 9.63 19.34
C VAL A 631 1.32 10.11 20.20
N GLY A 632 0.65 11.18 19.80
CA GLY A 632 -0.53 11.63 20.51
C GLY A 632 -1.66 12.09 19.62
N VAL A 633 -2.87 12.03 20.17
CA VAL A 633 -4.12 12.40 19.52
C VAL A 633 -4.89 13.34 20.45
N ALA A 634 -5.60 14.30 19.86
CA ALA A 634 -6.51 15.17 20.59
C ALA A 634 -7.82 14.41 20.86
N PRO A 635 -8.16 14.10 22.13
CA PRO A 635 -9.39 13.37 22.46
C PRO A 635 -10.67 14.13 22.06
N GLY A 636 -10.57 15.46 21.95
CA GLY A 636 -11.62 16.33 21.41
C GLY A 636 -12.00 16.02 19.95
N LEU A 637 -11.22 15.20 19.23
CA LEU A 637 -11.52 14.75 17.87
C LEU A 637 -12.86 14.01 17.76
N LEU A 638 -13.31 13.34 18.82
CA LEU A 638 -14.60 12.65 18.82
C LEU A 638 -15.78 13.60 18.62
N ASP A 639 -15.66 14.85 19.09
CA ASP A 639 -16.75 15.82 19.03
C ASP A 639 -17.15 16.15 17.57
N PRO A 640 -16.27 16.71 16.72
CA PRO A 640 -16.63 17.03 15.34
C PRO A 640 -16.95 15.78 14.52
N LEU A 641 -16.30 14.65 14.76
CA LEU A 641 -16.58 13.43 14.02
C LEU A 641 -17.97 12.87 14.35
N THR A 642 -18.35 12.81 15.62
CA THR A 642 -19.69 12.33 16.00
C THR A 642 -20.77 13.33 15.63
N GLN A 643 -20.51 14.64 15.73
CA GLN A 643 -21.42 15.66 15.23
C GLN A 643 -21.74 15.47 13.75
N MET A 644 -20.74 15.15 12.92
CA MET A 644 -20.98 14.91 11.49
C MET A 644 -21.87 13.70 11.21
N VAL A 645 -21.71 12.61 11.97
CA VAL A 645 -22.55 11.41 11.82
C VAL A 645 -23.97 11.66 12.35
N ILE A 646 -24.13 12.52 13.37
CA ILE A 646 -25.42 13.02 13.85
C ILE A 646 -26.10 13.88 12.77
N ASP A 647 -25.40 14.90 12.24
CA ASP A 647 -25.88 15.80 11.18
C ASP A 647 -26.32 15.01 9.93
N GLY A 648 -25.59 13.95 9.59
CA GLY A 648 -25.92 13.06 8.47
C GLY A 648 -27.08 12.10 8.74
N GLY A 649 -27.66 12.08 9.95
CA GLY A 649 -28.72 11.14 10.33
C GLY A 649 -28.25 9.68 10.50
N LEU A 650 -26.94 9.45 10.49
CA LEU A 650 -26.29 8.13 10.49
C LEU A 650 -25.97 7.62 11.90
N ALA A 651 -26.14 8.47 12.93
CA ALA A 651 -25.85 8.13 14.32
C ALA A 651 -27.00 7.34 14.98
N ARG A 652 -27.52 6.33 14.29
CA ARG A 652 -28.66 5.52 14.73
C ARG A 652 -28.47 4.04 14.43
N ILE A 653 -29.00 3.19 15.29
CA ILE A 653 -28.98 1.73 15.13
C ILE A 653 -30.23 1.11 15.75
N ASP A 654 -30.80 0.08 15.11
CA ASP A 654 -31.83 -0.75 15.76
C ASP A 654 -31.15 -1.54 16.89
N VAL A 655 -31.72 -1.51 18.10
CA VAL A 655 -31.14 -2.23 19.23
C VAL A 655 -31.01 -3.73 18.98
N ARG A 656 -31.81 -4.30 18.06
CA ARG A 656 -31.74 -5.71 17.63
C ARG A 656 -30.52 -6.03 16.76
N ASP A 657 -29.96 -5.02 16.10
CA ASP A 657 -28.74 -5.15 15.29
C ASP A 657 -27.46 -5.06 16.14
N THR A 658 -27.61 -4.91 17.46
CA THR A 658 -26.48 -4.90 18.38
C THR A 658 -26.07 -6.32 18.79
N PRO A 659 -24.76 -6.57 19.02
CA PRO A 659 -24.28 -7.93 19.31
C PRO A 659 -24.66 -8.43 20.71
N GLU A 660 -24.98 -7.55 21.68
CA GLU A 660 -25.27 -7.94 23.06
C GLU A 660 -26.75 -8.34 23.24
N PRO A 661 -27.04 -9.61 23.63
CA PRO A 661 -28.42 -10.07 23.82
C PRO A 661 -29.28 -9.18 24.73
N LEU A 662 -28.72 -8.62 25.81
CA LEU A 662 -29.50 -7.76 26.71
C LEU A 662 -29.84 -6.40 26.09
N VAL A 663 -29.04 -5.90 25.16
CA VAL A 663 -29.37 -4.68 24.39
C VAL A 663 -30.47 -4.98 23.38
N ARG A 664 -30.42 -6.14 22.70
CA ARG A 664 -31.50 -6.58 21.79
C ARG A 664 -32.86 -6.70 22.48
N LYS A 665 -32.88 -7.15 23.74
CA LYS A 665 -34.11 -7.24 24.56
C LYS A 665 -34.82 -5.91 24.77
N LEU A 666 -34.15 -4.78 24.60
CA LEU A 666 -34.78 -3.45 24.67
C LEU A 666 -35.78 -3.21 23.53
N GLY A 667 -35.72 -4.02 22.46
CA GLY A 667 -36.70 -4.05 21.37
C GLY A 667 -37.82 -5.09 21.57
N ASP A 668 -37.77 -5.91 22.62
CA ASP A 668 -38.73 -6.99 22.81
C ASP A 668 -40.10 -6.45 23.22
N ARG A 669 -41.16 -6.94 22.56
CA ARG A 669 -42.54 -6.55 22.87
C ARG A 669 -42.90 -6.67 24.35
N GLY A 670 -42.46 -7.75 25.01
CA GLY A 670 -42.74 -7.99 26.43
C GLY A 670 -42.05 -6.98 27.36
N VAL A 671 -40.86 -6.49 26.99
CA VAL A 671 -40.17 -5.41 27.70
C VAL A 671 -40.89 -4.09 27.42
N LEU A 672 -41.16 -3.80 26.14
CA LEU A 672 -41.82 -2.58 25.69
C LEU A 672 -43.23 -2.42 26.27
N ALA A 673 -44.01 -3.49 26.45
CA ALA A 673 -45.33 -3.43 27.07
C ALA A 673 -45.30 -3.05 28.56
N ARG A 674 -44.22 -3.38 29.29
CA ARG A 674 -44.03 -2.94 30.68
C ARG A 674 -43.61 -1.46 30.76
N VAL A 675 -42.86 -1.00 29.76
CA VAL A 675 -42.35 0.37 29.70
C VAL A 675 -43.41 1.34 29.15
N ILE A 676 -44.15 0.91 28.13
CA ILE A 676 -45.18 1.66 27.42
C ILE A 676 -46.45 0.78 27.45
N PRO A 677 -47.32 0.91 28.46
CA PRO A 677 -48.53 0.09 28.56
C PRO A 677 -49.41 0.07 27.29
N ALA A 678 -49.40 1.15 26.51
CA ALA A 678 -50.10 1.21 25.22
C ALA A 678 -49.61 0.16 24.20
N VAL A 679 -48.36 -0.29 24.28
CA VAL A 679 -47.82 -1.37 23.44
C VAL A 679 -48.51 -2.71 23.74
N GLY A 680 -48.92 -2.94 24.99
CA GLY A 680 -49.67 -4.14 25.38
C GLY A 680 -51.05 -4.24 24.73
N ALA A 681 -51.63 -3.10 24.33
CA ALA A 681 -52.94 -3.03 23.67
C ALA A 681 -52.86 -3.14 22.13
N LEU A 682 -51.66 -3.09 21.54
CA LEU A 682 -51.49 -3.21 20.10
C LEU A 682 -51.74 -4.67 19.63
N PRO A 683 -52.21 -4.88 18.39
CA PRO A 683 -52.30 -6.21 17.79
C PRO A 683 -50.96 -6.96 17.83
N ALA A 684 -51.00 -8.28 18.04
CA ALA A 684 -49.79 -9.11 18.09
C ALA A 684 -48.97 -9.05 16.79
N THR A 685 -49.63 -8.81 15.66
CA THR A 685 -49.03 -8.63 14.33
C THR A 685 -48.34 -7.28 14.13
N THR A 686 -48.55 -6.31 15.02
CA THR A 686 -47.88 -4.99 14.92
C THR A 686 -46.39 -5.16 15.15
N GLU A 687 -45.61 -4.76 14.16
CA GLU A 687 -44.17 -4.74 14.26
C GLU A 687 -43.71 -3.60 15.16
N LEU A 688 -42.70 -3.89 15.98
CA LEU A 688 -42.09 -2.93 16.90
C LEU A 688 -40.61 -2.82 16.58
N ARG A 689 -40.09 -1.61 16.78
CA ARG A 689 -38.67 -1.29 16.65
C ARG A 689 -38.27 -0.34 17.77
N THR A 690 -37.08 -0.55 18.33
CA THR A 690 -36.44 0.42 19.21
C THR A 690 -35.13 0.84 18.55
N GLU A 691 -34.98 2.13 18.22
CA GLU A 691 -33.74 2.69 17.69
C GLU A 691 -32.98 3.42 18.79
N LEU A 692 -31.68 3.15 18.92
CA LEU A 692 -30.75 3.97 19.69
C LEU A 692 -30.19 5.06 18.76
N VAL A 693 -30.44 6.32 19.10
CA VAL A 693 -30.05 7.49 18.31
C VAL A 693 -29.18 8.41 19.15
N LEU A 694 -27.98 8.73 18.69
CA LEU A 694 -27.14 9.75 19.30
C LEU A 694 -27.63 11.14 18.87
N THR A 695 -27.86 12.04 19.83
CA THR A 695 -28.39 13.39 19.57
C THR A 695 -27.40 14.50 19.91
N ARG A 696 -26.34 14.18 20.65
CA ARG A 696 -25.23 15.09 20.94
C ARG A 696 -23.88 14.38 20.81
N PRO A 697 -22.80 15.09 20.45
CA PRO A 697 -21.47 14.51 20.34
C PRO A 697 -21.01 13.83 21.62
N ILE A 698 -20.31 12.72 21.46
CA ILE A 698 -19.68 12.05 22.60
C ILE A 698 -18.38 12.74 22.96
N SER A 699 -17.97 12.60 24.22
CA SER A 699 -16.66 13.08 24.66
C SER A 699 -15.99 12.10 25.62
N ILE A 700 -14.66 12.20 25.67
CA ILE A 700 -13.84 11.52 26.65
C ILE A 700 -12.99 12.54 27.41
N SER A 701 -12.82 12.32 28.71
CA SER A 701 -12.02 13.21 29.57
C SER A 701 -11.25 12.39 30.59
N PRO A 702 -10.09 12.84 31.08
CA PRO A 702 -9.40 12.15 32.15
C PRO A 702 -10.21 12.20 33.45
N THR A 703 -10.00 11.20 34.31
CA THR A 703 -10.40 11.27 35.71
C THR A 703 -9.49 12.24 36.46
N ASP A 704 -9.94 12.75 37.61
CA ASP A 704 -9.18 13.74 38.38
C ASP A 704 -7.80 13.17 38.82
N GLU A 705 -7.75 11.88 39.16
CA GLU A 705 -6.49 11.16 39.44
C GLU A 705 -5.54 11.20 38.23
N SER A 706 -6.01 10.85 37.04
CA SER A 706 -5.18 10.82 35.82
C SER A 706 -4.87 12.19 35.24
N ALA A 707 -5.66 13.23 35.56
CA ALA A 707 -5.31 14.60 35.24
C ALA A 707 -4.10 15.10 36.06
N SER A 708 -3.85 14.49 37.22
CA SER A 708 -2.75 14.85 38.13
C SER A 708 -1.53 13.92 38.06
N ALA A 709 -1.69 12.69 37.57
CA ALA A 709 -0.63 11.68 37.46
C ALA A 709 -0.41 11.28 35.99
N SER A 710 0.78 11.60 35.46
CA SER A 710 1.19 11.34 34.08
C SER A 710 1.72 9.92 33.83
N LYS A 711 1.13 8.90 34.50
CA LYS A 711 1.52 7.47 34.36
C LYS A 711 0.34 6.52 34.60
N SER A 712 0.38 5.34 33.99
CA SER A 712 -0.54 4.22 34.25
C SER A 712 -0.52 3.78 35.73
N PRO A 713 -1.67 3.38 36.33
CA PRO A 713 -2.97 3.18 35.70
C PRO A 713 -3.73 4.49 35.45
N MET A 714 -4.33 4.60 34.27
CA MET A 714 -5.09 5.79 33.86
C MET A 714 -6.60 5.52 33.84
N GLY A 715 -7.38 6.48 34.32
CA GLY A 715 -8.84 6.48 34.30
C GLY A 715 -9.39 7.53 33.34
N PHE A 716 -10.42 7.17 32.59
CA PHE A 716 -11.11 8.03 31.64
C PHE A 716 -12.61 8.00 31.87
N ARG A 717 -13.27 9.15 31.73
CA ARG A 717 -14.73 9.28 31.72
C ARG A 717 -15.21 9.34 30.28
N PHE A 718 -16.00 8.35 29.89
CA PHE A 718 -16.78 8.34 28.65
C PHE A 718 -18.13 9.01 28.89
N LYS A 719 -18.47 10.02 28.08
CA LYS A 719 -19.69 10.81 28.23
C LYS A 719 -20.51 10.81 26.95
N VAL A 720 -21.77 10.45 27.09
CA VAL A 720 -22.84 10.63 26.10
C VAL A 720 -23.80 11.69 26.67
N PRO A 721 -23.64 12.96 26.28
CA PRO A 721 -24.42 14.08 26.83
C PRO A 721 -25.85 14.17 26.28
N GLY A 722 -26.21 13.34 25.30
CA GLY A 722 -27.57 13.24 24.77
C GLY A 722 -27.70 12.10 23.76
N ALA A 723 -28.62 11.18 24.05
CA ALA A 723 -29.04 10.12 23.14
C ALA A 723 -30.52 9.80 23.40
N GLN A 724 -31.15 9.08 22.48
CA GLN A 724 -32.55 8.71 22.52
C GLN A 724 -32.72 7.21 22.27
N LEU A 725 -33.65 6.59 22.98
CA LEU A 725 -34.28 5.34 22.54
C LEU A 725 -35.65 5.70 21.96
N ILE A 726 -35.82 5.48 20.66
CA ILE A 726 -37.06 5.78 19.93
C ILE A 726 -37.79 4.46 19.70
N VAL A 727 -38.92 4.28 20.37
CA VAL A 727 -39.79 3.11 20.17
C VAL A 727 -40.82 3.46 19.12
N SER A 728 -40.85 2.71 18.02
CA SER A 728 -41.76 2.91 16.90
C SER A 728 -42.59 1.65 16.64
N ALA A 729 -43.80 1.84 16.12
CA ALA A 729 -44.67 0.78 15.67
C ALA A 729 -45.00 0.92 14.18
N ARG A 730 -45.26 -0.21 13.53
CA ARG A 730 -45.69 -0.26 12.13
C ARG A 730 -46.86 -1.21 11.98
N SER A 731 -47.97 -0.66 11.46
CA SER A 731 -49.19 -1.41 11.06
C SER A 731 -49.41 -1.41 9.53
N GLY A 732 -48.58 -0.68 8.78
CA GLY A 732 -48.63 -0.52 7.32
C GLY A 732 -47.23 -0.34 6.70
N ALA A 733 -47.05 0.60 5.76
CA ALA A 733 -45.77 0.80 5.06
C ALA A 733 -44.72 1.59 5.89
N GLU A 734 -45.15 2.55 6.71
CA GLU A 734 -44.26 3.49 7.42
C GLU A 734 -44.15 3.20 8.93
N TRP A 735 -43.01 3.57 9.51
CA TRP A 735 -42.76 3.48 10.95
C TRP A 735 -43.23 4.75 11.66
N GLU A 736 -44.10 4.62 12.65
CA GLU A 736 -44.56 5.75 13.46
C GLU A 736 -43.94 5.71 14.86
N PRO A 737 -43.28 6.80 15.31
CA PRO A 737 -42.69 6.85 16.64
C PRO A 737 -43.78 6.87 17.70
N MET A 738 -43.74 5.93 18.63
CA MET A 738 -44.67 5.81 19.75
C MET A 738 -44.21 6.53 21.01
N ALA A 739 -42.94 6.37 21.37
CA ALA A 739 -42.36 6.95 22.57
C ALA A 739 -40.89 7.25 22.35
N VAL A 740 -40.42 8.31 23.00
CA VAL A 740 -39.02 8.74 22.96
C VAL A 740 -38.50 8.77 24.38
N PHE A 741 -37.33 8.18 24.60
CA PHE A 741 -36.63 8.20 25.87
C PHE A 741 -35.29 8.87 25.72
N ASP A 742 -35.22 10.14 26.09
CA ASP A 742 -33.97 10.89 26.17
C ASP A 742 -33.14 10.38 27.36
N PHE A 743 -31.85 10.17 27.14
CA PHE A 743 -30.93 9.80 28.19
C PHE A 743 -29.55 10.44 28.05
N THR A 744 -28.88 10.56 29.20
CA THR A 744 -27.45 10.81 29.29
C THR A 744 -26.76 9.62 29.93
N LEU A 745 -25.50 9.41 29.59
CA LEU A 745 -24.69 8.32 30.11
C LEU A 745 -23.27 8.83 30.39
N GLU A 746 -22.78 8.53 31.60
CA GLU A 746 -21.36 8.68 31.96
C GLU A 746 -20.84 7.35 32.49
N HIS A 747 -19.66 6.91 32.02
CA HIS A 747 -19.06 5.66 32.48
C HIS A 747 -17.54 5.79 32.58
N THR A 748 -16.97 5.36 33.71
CA THR A 748 -15.54 5.44 33.95
C THR A 748 -14.84 4.16 33.50
N ALA A 749 -13.94 4.28 32.55
CA ALA A 749 -12.99 3.25 32.14
C ALA A 749 -11.67 3.40 32.89
N ARG A 750 -10.96 2.30 33.10
CA ARG A 750 -9.61 2.25 33.66
C ARG A 750 -8.72 1.42 32.76
N LEU A 751 -7.50 1.89 32.57
CA LEU A 751 -6.48 1.30 31.75
C LEU A 751 -5.26 0.97 32.61
N LYS A 752 -4.72 -0.23 32.43
CA LYS A 752 -3.58 -0.73 33.20
C LYS A 752 -2.63 -1.54 32.31
N PHE A 753 -1.32 -1.30 32.44
CA PHE A 753 -0.30 -2.23 31.95
C PHE A 753 -0.43 -3.60 32.64
N MET A 754 -0.37 -4.65 31.85
CA MET A 754 -0.20 -6.02 32.34
C MET A 754 1.28 -6.40 32.29
N ASP A 755 1.69 -7.40 33.07
CA ASP A 755 3.04 -7.94 33.00
C ASP A 755 3.30 -8.47 31.57
N ARG A 756 4.50 -8.22 31.06
CA ARG A 756 4.90 -8.66 29.72
C ARG A 756 5.06 -10.18 29.73
N VAL A 757 4.35 -10.87 28.83
CA VAL A 757 4.39 -12.33 28.68
C VAL A 757 5.04 -12.66 27.34
N GLY A 758 6.29 -13.12 27.36
CA GLY A 758 7.05 -13.43 26.14
C GLY A 758 7.44 -12.21 25.30
N ASP A 759 7.72 -12.45 24.02
CA ASP A 759 8.19 -11.44 23.05
C ASP A 759 7.06 -10.78 22.26
N GLU A 760 5.79 -11.10 22.54
CA GLU A 760 4.62 -10.67 21.75
C GLU A 760 4.22 -9.19 21.92
N GLY A 761 4.92 -8.44 22.77
CA GLY A 761 4.70 -7.02 23.04
C GLY A 761 4.07 -6.72 24.40
N GLN A 762 3.64 -5.46 24.59
CA GLN A 762 3.09 -4.96 25.85
C GLN A 762 1.57 -5.15 25.91
N SER A 763 1.06 -5.85 26.92
CA SER A 763 -0.38 -6.01 27.11
C SER A 763 -0.99 -4.85 27.90
N LEU A 764 -2.14 -4.37 27.44
CA LEU A 764 -2.93 -3.30 28.05
C LEU A 764 -4.33 -3.80 28.36
N LYS A 765 -4.76 -3.70 29.63
CA LYS A 765 -6.12 -4.04 30.04
C LYS A 765 -6.97 -2.79 30.20
N ILE A 766 -8.10 -2.77 29.52
CA ILE A 766 -9.19 -1.81 29.71
C ILE A 766 -10.29 -2.49 30.53
N SER A 767 -10.71 -1.86 31.62
CA SER A 767 -11.81 -2.31 32.48
C SER A 767 -12.79 -1.18 32.80
N PHE A 768 -14.00 -1.53 33.20
CA PHE A 768 -15.03 -0.58 33.65
C PHE A 768 -15.39 -0.88 35.12
N PRO A 769 -14.54 -0.44 36.07
CA PRO A 769 -14.66 -0.86 37.47
C PRO A 769 -15.86 -0.24 38.20
N MET A 770 -16.40 0.87 37.70
CA MET A 770 -17.50 1.61 38.31
C MET A 770 -18.80 1.34 37.55
N LYS A 771 -19.95 1.42 38.23
CA LYS A 771 -21.26 1.39 37.53
C LYS A 771 -21.43 2.64 36.67
N PRO A 772 -22.12 2.53 35.51
CA PRO A 772 -22.48 3.70 34.71
C PRO A 772 -23.46 4.61 35.47
N VAL A 773 -23.40 5.90 35.19
CA VAL A 773 -24.39 6.89 35.61
C VAL A 773 -25.28 7.19 34.41
N ILE A 774 -26.49 6.63 34.40
CA ILE A 774 -27.48 6.86 33.35
C ILE A 774 -28.64 7.66 33.94
N ARG A 775 -29.08 8.69 33.21
CA ARG A 775 -30.28 9.47 33.55
C ARG A 775 -31.21 9.41 32.37
N MET A 776 -32.42 8.87 32.57
CA MET A 776 -33.40 8.71 31.50
C MET A 776 -34.73 9.40 31.83
N THR A 777 -35.25 10.12 30.85
CA THR A 777 -36.62 10.63 30.83
C THR A 777 -37.35 10.01 29.66
N GLY A 778 -38.68 9.94 29.70
CA GLY A 778 -39.44 9.36 28.59
C GLY A 778 -40.84 9.93 28.48
N GLN A 779 -41.29 10.07 27.23
CA GLN A 779 -42.59 10.63 26.88
C GLN A 779 -43.17 9.94 25.66
N LEU A 780 -44.50 9.93 25.54
CA LEU A 780 -45.15 9.50 24.29
C LEU A 780 -44.94 10.54 23.20
N SER A 781 -44.84 10.07 21.96
CA SER A 781 -44.82 10.95 20.81
C SER A 781 -46.13 11.74 20.70
N PRO A 782 -46.11 13.01 20.27
CA PRO A 782 -47.30 13.87 20.24
C PRO A 782 -48.46 13.31 19.42
N ASN A 783 -48.14 12.60 18.32
CA ASN A 783 -49.13 12.11 17.35
C ASN A 783 -49.80 10.80 17.77
N VAL A 784 -49.41 10.22 18.91
CA VAL A 784 -49.91 8.91 19.34
C VAL A 784 -51.26 9.06 20.02
N LYS A 785 -52.29 8.49 19.39
CA LYS A 785 -53.68 8.46 19.87
C LYS A 785 -53.96 7.14 20.60
N VAL A 786 -53.55 7.06 21.86
CA VAL A 786 -53.75 5.88 22.73
C VAL A 786 -54.52 6.23 23.99
N GLY A 787 -55.34 5.30 24.47
CA GLY A 787 -56.14 5.49 25.69
C GLY A 787 -55.30 5.58 26.97
N ASN A 788 -54.23 4.79 27.07
CA ASN A 788 -53.27 4.87 28.18
C ASN A 788 -52.03 5.66 27.76
N ARG A 789 -51.89 6.88 28.28
CA ARG A 789 -50.76 7.78 27.96
C ARG A 789 -49.55 7.63 28.88
N GLN A 790 -49.55 6.66 29.79
CA GLN A 790 -48.45 6.44 30.73
C GLN A 790 -47.20 5.89 30.02
N VAL A 791 -46.05 6.31 30.52
CA VAL A 791 -44.73 5.79 30.15
C VAL A 791 -43.96 5.56 31.45
N MET A 792 -43.17 4.49 31.54
CA MET A 792 -42.41 4.10 32.74
C MET A 792 -40.89 4.22 32.52
N PRO A 793 -40.31 5.43 32.46
CA PRO A 793 -38.88 5.62 32.18
C PRO A 793 -37.96 4.90 33.17
N LYS A 794 -38.34 4.82 34.45
CA LYS A 794 -37.55 4.13 35.48
C LYS A 794 -37.39 2.64 35.20
N ILE A 795 -38.43 1.99 34.66
CA ILE A 795 -38.38 0.58 34.27
C ILE A 795 -37.43 0.42 33.09
N PHE A 796 -37.54 1.29 32.08
CA PHE A 796 -36.68 1.20 30.91
C PHE A 796 -35.22 1.50 31.22
N GLN A 797 -34.97 2.48 32.10
CA GLN A 797 -33.65 2.79 32.61
C GLN A 797 -33.02 1.57 33.30
N ALA A 798 -33.77 0.86 34.15
CA ALA A 798 -33.24 -0.33 34.82
C ALA A 798 -32.92 -1.47 33.83
N GLU A 799 -33.70 -1.63 32.76
CA GLU A 799 -33.38 -2.57 31.66
C GLU A 799 -32.13 -2.11 30.90
N PHE A 800 -32.04 -0.82 30.57
CA PHE A 800 -30.91 -0.24 29.87
C PHE A 800 -29.61 -0.27 30.69
N ASP A 801 -29.67 -0.03 32.00
CA ASP A 801 -28.54 -0.11 32.93
C ASP A 801 -27.92 -1.51 32.92
N ARG A 802 -28.77 -2.55 32.94
CA ARG A 802 -28.34 -3.96 32.86
C ARG A 802 -27.75 -4.28 31.50
N ALA A 803 -28.41 -3.83 30.43
CA ALA A 803 -27.95 -4.03 29.07
C ALA A 803 -26.58 -3.36 28.82
N TRP A 804 -26.42 -2.10 29.23
CA TRP A 804 -25.17 -1.34 29.12
C TRP A 804 -24.04 -1.96 29.93
N GLN A 805 -24.30 -2.41 31.17
CA GLN A 805 -23.26 -3.07 31.97
C GLN A 805 -22.79 -4.39 31.35
N ALA A 806 -23.71 -5.19 30.80
CA ALA A 806 -23.35 -6.42 30.11
C ALA A 806 -22.57 -6.13 28.83
N TYR A 807 -23.00 -5.13 28.06
CA TYR A 807 -22.28 -4.66 26.88
C TYR A 807 -20.88 -4.18 27.25
N ALA A 808 -20.75 -3.34 28.30
CA ALA A 808 -19.45 -2.85 28.75
C ALA A 808 -18.50 -3.98 29.14
N ARG A 809 -18.96 -4.98 29.91
CA ARG A 809 -18.12 -6.10 30.34
C ARG A 809 -17.72 -7.07 29.23
N LYS A 810 -18.60 -7.31 28.26
CA LYS A 810 -18.33 -8.29 27.20
C LYS A 810 -17.72 -7.69 25.95
N ALA A 811 -18.14 -6.47 25.62
CA ALA A 811 -17.77 -5.80 24.39
C ALA A 811 -16.74 -4.68 24.60
N LEU A 812 -16.70 -4.00 25.76
CA LEU A 812 -15.77 -2.88 25.95
C LEU A 812 -14.56 -3.21 26.84
N GLU A 813 -14.69 -4.16 27.76
CA GLU A 813 -13.53 -4.70 28.47
C GLU A 813 -12.70 -5.56 27.53
N SER A 814 -11.41 -5.26 27.48
CA SER A 814 -10.52 -5.90 26.53
C SER A 814 -9.10 -5.90 27.07
N THR A 815 -8.34 -6.92 26.70
CA THR A 815 -6.89 -6.87 26.75
C THR A 815 -6.38 -6.70 25.33
N VAL A 816 -5.59 -5.67 25.10
CA VAL A 816 -4.99 -5.35 23.81
C VAL A 816 -3.49 -5.61 23.91
N VAL A 817 -2.97 -6.43 23.01
CA VAL A 817 -1.53 -6.62 22.86
C VAL A 817 -1.02 -5.56 21.90
N VAL A 818 0.01 -4.85 22.37
CA VAL A 818 0.71 -3.80 21.66
C VAL A 818 2.05 -4.36 21.25
N SER A 819 2.24 -4.73 19.99
CA SER A 819 3.57 -5.15 19.56
C SER A 819 4.53 -3.97 19.67
N ASP A 820 5.80 -4.31 19.85
CA ASP A 820 6.84 -3.30 19.83
C ASP A 820 6.95 -2.69 18.43
N LEU A 821 7.42 -1.45 18.36
CA LEU A 821 7.68 -0.81 17.08
C LEU A 821 9.06 -1.24 16.57
N GLU A 822 9.09 -1.87 15.40
CA GLU A 822 10.33 -2.41 14.82
C GLU A 822 10.87 -1.50 13.71
N PHE A 823 12.18 -1.23 13.76
CA PHE A 823 12.93 -0.59 12.69
C PHE A 823 14.24 -1.35 12.44
N GLY A 824 14.25 -2.16 11.37
CA GLY A 824 15.37 -3.07 11.10
C GLY A 824 15.47 -4.11 12.21
N GLU A 825 16.60 -4.16 12.91
CA GLU A 825 16.83 -5.06 14.04
C GLU A 825 16.53 -4.41 15.41
N VAL A 826 16.10 -3.14 15.43
CA VAL A 826 15.81 -2.40 16.67
C VAL A 826 14.32 -2.47 16.98
N SER A 827 14.00 -2.86 18.21
CA SER A 827 12.65 -2.88 18.75
C SER A 827 12.46 -1.78 19.81
N PHE A 828 11.37 -1.02 19.69
CA PHE A 828 10.96 0.01 20.64
C PHE A 828 9.66 -0.43 21.32
N PRO A 829 9.72 -1.05 22.51
CA PRO A 829 8.52 -1.38 23.26
C PRO A 829 7.73 -0.16 23.69
N LEU A 830 6.43 -0.36 23.87
CA LEU A 830 5.57 0.60 24.55
C LEU A 830 6.00 0.72 26.02
N THR A 831 6.46 1.90 26.42
CA THR A 831 7.00 2.14 27.76
C THR A 831 6.08 2.96 28.64
N ASP A 832 5.29 3.86 28.06
CA ASP A 832 4.42 4.73 28.85
C ASP A 832 3.23 5.22 28.06
N ILE A 833 2.25 5.73 28.81
CA ILE A 833 1.06 6.35 28.28
C ILE A 833 0.69 7.53 29.17
N ASP A 834 0.42 8.66 28.53
CA ASP A 834 0.15 9.93 29.21
C ASP A 834 -1.11 10.61 28.65
N TRP A 835 -1.85 11.31 29.51
CA TRP A 835 -2.91 12.23 29.11
C TRP A 835 -2.64 13.62 29.69
N SER A 836 -1.70 14.33 29.09
CA SER A 836 -1.49 15.75 29.30
C SER A 836 -2.51 16.55 28.49
N SER A 837 -3.69 16.79 29.08
CA SER A 837 -4.79 17.53 28.45
C SER A 837 -4.26 18.81 27.75
N PRO A 838 -4.52 18.98 26.44
CA PRO A 838 -5.60 18.37 25.67
C PRO A 838 -5.20 17.10 24.88
N LEU A 839 -4.09 16.44 25.21
CA LEU A 839 -3.52 15.36 24.40
C LEU A 839 -3.48 14.04 25.16
N LEU A 840 -3.85 12.98 24.46
CA LEU A 840 -3.62 11.61 24.88
C LEU A 840 -2.48 11.05 24.04
N SER A 841 -1.47 10.45 24.67
CA SER A 841 -0.28 9.99 23.99
C SER A 841 0.25 8.68 24.52
N VAL A 842 0.94 7.94 23.65
CA VAL A 842 1.72 6.74 23.98
C VAL A 842 3.18 6.99 23.65
N GLU A 843 4.04 6.34 24.40
CA GLU A 843 5.48 6.46 24.28
C GLU A 843 6.11 5.09 24.02
N PHE A 844 6.95 5.04 22.98
CA PHE A 844 7.78 3.90 22.64
C PHE A 844 9.24 4.29 22.85
N GLY A 845 9.94 3.55 23.70
CA GLY A 845 11.33 3.80 24.07
C GLY A 845 12.19 2.56 23.88
N LEU A 846 13.51 2.70 24.02
CA LEU A 846 14.36 1.52 24.13
C LEU A 846 14.00 0.78 25.43
N ALA A 847 13.94 -0.55 25.36
CA ALA A 847 13.76 -1.37 26.56
C ALA A 847 14.84 -0.97 27.59
N PRO A 848 14.49 -0.79 28.88
CA PRO A 848 15.48 -0.51 29.91
C PRO A 848 16.46 -1.69 29.95
N GLN A 849 17.64 -1.49 29.38
CA GLN A 849 18.68 -2.51 29.37
C GLN A 849 19.09 -2.76 30.81
N LEU A 850 18.82 -3.97 31.32
CA LEU A 850 19.43 -4.49 32.54
C LEU A 850 20.96 -4.49 32.32
N GLY A 851 21.62 -3.40 32.71
CA GLY A 851 23.06 -3.35 32.98
C GLY A 851 24.01 -3.61 31.81
N VAL A 852 23.59 -3.52 30.54
CA VAL A 852 24.53 -3.59 29.41
C VAL A 852 24.77 -2.19 28.88
N THR A 853 25.99 -1.72 29.07
CA THR A 853 26.50 -0.53 28.39
C THR A 853 26.42 -0.81 26.88
N LEU A 854 25.55 -0.12 26.13
CA LEU A 854 25.65 -0.09 24.67
C LEU A 854 27.12 0.20 24.33
N PRO A 855 27.80 -0.65 23.54
CA PRO A 855 29.17 -0.35 23.17
C PRO A 855 29.12 0.98 22.42
N ARG A 856 29.71 2.03 23.03
CA ARG A 856 30.15 3.21 22.27
C ARG A 856 30.83 2.63 21.05
N ALA A 857 30.35 2.97 19.85
CA ALA A 857 30.96 2.56 18.59
C ALA A 857 32.48 2.72 18.72
N SER A 858 33.17 1.60 18.95
CA SER A 858 34.61 1.61 19.04
C SER A 858 35.05 1.91 17.62
N LYS A 859 35.95 2.90 17.45
CA LYS A 859 36.56 3.18 16.15
C LYS A 859 37.01 1.83 15.56
N PRO A 860 36.40 1.35 14.46
CA PRO A 860 36.72 0.02 13.97
C PRO A 860 38.16 0.05 13.46
N ARG A 861 39.00 -0.85 13.99
CA ARG A 861 40.33 -1.09 13.45
C ARG A 861 40.18 -1.74 12.09
N PHE A 862 40.84 -1.15 11.12
CA PHE A 862 40.84 -1.60 9.72
C PHE A 862 41.73 -2.84 9.59
N GLU A 863 41.17 -4.00 9.31
CA GLU A 863 41.94 -5.16 8.83
C GLU A 863 42.01 -5.11 7.30
N ALA A 864 43.24 -5.07 6.76
CA ALA A 864 43.48 -5.06 5.33
C ALA A 864 43.16 -6.44 4.73
N PRO A 865 42.44 -6.53 3.59
CA PRO A 865 42.21 -7.80 2.92
C PRO A 865 43.52 -8.32 2.29
N VAL A 866 43.76 -9.62 2.45
CA VAL A 866 44.87 -10.35 1.83
C VAL A 866 44.64 -10.43 0.31
N ILE A 867 45.53 -9.82 -0.47
CA ILE A 867 45.55 -9.95 -1.94
C ILE A 867 46.17 -11.31 -2.26
N LYS A 868 45.39 -12.25 -2.81
CA LYS A 868 45.92 -13.47 -3.44
C LYS A 868 46.53 -13.10 -4.79
N GLY A 869 47.86 -13.05 -4.87
CA GLY A 869 48.60 -12.99 -6.13
C GLY A 869 48.55 -14.33 -6.88
N ALA A 870 48.52 -14.26 -8.21
CA ALA A 870 48.53 -15.39 -9.14
C ALA A 870 49.86 -16.20 -9.09
N PRO A 871 49.90 -17.44 -9.62
CA PRO A 871 50.87 -18.46 -9.22
C PRO A 871 52.19 -18.36 -10.01
N GLY A 872 53.32 -18.39 -9.29
CA GLY A 872 54.67 -18.52 -9.84
C GLY A 872 55.38 -19.72 -9.24
N LYS A 873 55.93 -20.60 -10.09
CA LYS A 873 56.51 -21.90 -9.79
C LYS A 873 57.91 -21.82 -9.14
N ASN A 874 58.15 -22.81 -8.26
CA ASN A 874 59.39 -23.53 -7.91
C ASN A 874 60.53 -22.84 -7.13
N GLY A 875 60.86 -23.43 -5.96
CA GLY A 875 62.22 -23.45 -5.40
C GLY A 875 62.34 -23.53 -3.86
N SER A 876 62.18 -24.72 -3.29
CA SER A 876 62.83 -25.39 -2.11
C SER A 876 63.47 -24.59 -0.92
N PRO A 877 63.50 -25.16 0.31
CA PRO A 877 63.48 -24.43 1.59
C PRO A 877 64.82 -24.37 2.32
N ASP A 878 64.97 -23.43 3.26
CA ASP A 878 65.55 -23.75 4.56
C ASP A 878 65.26 -22.68 5.64
N GLU A 879 65.46 -23.11 6.88
CA GLU A 879 65.74 -22.36 8.11
C GLU A 879 64.64 -22.11 9.17
N ARG A 880 64.82 -22.93 10.22
CA ARG A 880 64.37 -22.82 11.61
C ARG A 880 64.91 -21.55 12.28
N GLY A 881 64.14 -20.99 13.21
CA GLY A 881 64.71 -20.62 14.51
C GLY A 881 64.37 -19.25 15.12
N ARG A 882 63.49 -19.31 16.13
CA ARG A 882 63.56 -18.62 17.45
C ARG A 882 63.33 -17.09 17.58
N ARG A 883 62.23 -16.81 18.30
CA ARG A 883 62.08 -15.97 19.52
C ARG A 883 62.85 -14.64 19.59
N LEU A 884 62.14 -13.54 19.88
CA LEU A 884 62.12 -12.91 21.21
C LEU A 884 61.10 -11.77 21.37
N LYS A 885 60.71 -11.59 22.64
CA LYS A 885 59.70 -10.72 23.28
C LYS A 885 59.94 -9.21 23.11
N ARG A 886 58.85 -8.41 23.14
CA ARG A 886 58.78 -7.07 23.78
C ARG A 886 57.32 -6.84 24.26
N GLN A 887 57.00 -6.78 25.55
CA GLN A 887 57.16 -5.68 26.53
C GLN A 887 56.47 -4.35 26.15
N THR A 888 55.42 -4.08 26.93
CA THR A 888 54.65 -2.85 27.19
C THR A 888 55.49 -1.64 27.57
N VAL A 889 55.12 -0.43 27.10
CA VAL A 889 54.99 0.83 27.90
C VAL A 889 54.05 1.81 27.15
N GLN A 890 53.21 2.53 27.91
CA GLN A 890 52.30 3.63 27.54
C GLN A 890 52.99 4.83 26.84
N PRO A 891 52.18 5.79 26.35
CA PRO A 891 52.38 7.15 26.88
C PRO A 891 51.08 7.90 27.22
N ARG A 892 51.18 8.73 28.28
CA ARG A 892 50.34 9.91 28.54
C ARG A 892 50.98 11.13 27.88
N ARG A 893 50.24 11.85 27.04
CA ARG A 893 49.78 13.24 27.24
C ARG A 893 48.91 13.65 26.07
#